data_AF-A0A2E7CBN3-F1
#
_entry.id   AF-A0A2E7CBN3-F1
#
_cell.length_a   1.000
_cell.length_b   1.000
_cell.length_c   1.000
_cell.angle_alpha   90.00
_cell.angle_beta   90.00
_cell.angle_gamma   90.00
#
_symmetry.space_group_name_H-M   'P 1'
#
loop_
_entity.id
_entity.type
_entity.pdbx_description
1 polymer ?
#
loop_
_entity_poly.entity_id
_entity_poly.type
_entity_poly.pdbx_seq_one_letter_code
_entity_poly.pdbx_strand_id
1 'polypeptide(L)'
;MRCALHIFLTFGLLVKGFTTHAQWDYGFEIGVVPVVVQDDTLHNPWTGGLTAPQWSPIDFDFDGDEDLFAFDRDGHRLLAFERNASDWVYRPEWVVGWPNLKEWVLLRDYDCDGKPDIFTSVQNGINVYKNNTDDPLNPQFELVASPLQASYDFGSGADMLPVVCISLDVPAIQDIDEDGDLDIISFTETSSTLYKYEGISSCGLDMKCTNRCYGMLAEAIENNNLYIGENFNCEYNLVDPRGGNRHVGGSITALQLDDNGPLDLLIGDVTYPTIIGVLLEDAVDGQDSAVFTDLTFPISTNGMQSLDCKRFPTAYNIDIDADGVKDLLFSPNTYLEVDDDASVHYMRNTGTNDAPFWDYVTQTFMQDQMIDMGRGAYPLLVDIDSDGLLDLVVTNKENYNDVGDTPSKLQAYKNTGTMSEPILSLPYEIIVDLETYGIESPYPSIGDLDGDGDVDLLIGDELGFLHYFENSSGVGNWPIFEVSVLSVSDSEGETIDIGQFATPQLIDINSDGLLDLVIGEKNGILNLYLNCGNSTQFSWCKYVSDLFGDAWGNIHVSNALGINGYSTPSLVKDSLGIHIIASNEIGSVEYFGLLQEDLEFEYTLETINVLNHISGYRSACTFGDLNSDGKHECFIGIQNGGMRCYFGSDSVTINVPEIIENQAVDLVLFPNPGTSTLTWKSHITNIDVEVYNTTGIFMGQSSNGSISTLEWASGIYIVIPTKRGSPLGPPALWIKLED
;
A
#
# COMPACT_ATOMS: atom_id res chain seq x y z
N MET A 1 -18.81 -82.91 26.82
CA MET A 1 -17.67 -82.09 27.28
C MET A 1 -17.88 -80.67 26.78
N ARG A 2 -17.98 -79.73 27.74
CA ARG A 2 -17.84 -78.26 27.70
C ARG A 2 -18.45 -77.48 26.51
N CYS A 3 -19.63 -76.91 26.77
CA CYS A 3 -20.03 -75.61 26.21
C CYS A 3 -19.24 -74.49 26.90
N ALA A 4 -18.75 -73.51 26.15
CA ALA A 4 -18.22 -72.26 26.67
C ALA A 4 -18.87 -71.09 25.94
N LEU A 5 -19.56 -70.28 26.72
CA LEU A 5 -20.21 -69.00 26.41
C LEU A 5 -19.11 -67.95 26.18
N HIS A 6 -19.18 -67.15 25.10
CA HIS A 6 -18.41 -65.91 24.97
C HIS A 6 -19.33 -64.77 24.57
N ILE A 7 -19.36 -63.78 25.45
CA ILE A 7 -20.04 -62.49 25.35
C ILE A 7 -19.14 -61.57 24.52
N PHE A 8 -19.68 -60.92 23.49
CA PHE A 8 -18.99 -59.83 22.80
C PHE A 8 -19.63 -58.49 23.19
N LEU A 9 -18.83 -57.64 23.83
CA LEU A 9 -19.10 -56.23 24.07
C LEU A 9 -19.02 -55.48 22.72
N THR A 10 -20.05 -54.70 22.39
CA THR A 10 -20.01 -53.68 21.34
C THR A 10 -19.46 -52.38 21.92
N PHE A 11 -18.30 -51.94 21.42
CA PHE A 11 -17.77 -50.59 21.65
C PHE A 11 -18.32 -49.70 20.54
N GLY A 12 -19.16 -48.72 20.87
CA GLY A 12 -19.59 -47.68 19.93
C GLY A 12 -18.47 -46.66 19.77
N LEU A 13 -17.91 -46.55 18.56
CA LEU A 13 -17.10 -45.40 18.18
C LEU A 13 -18.05 -44.22 17.94
N LEU A 14 -17.93 -43.17 18.75
CA LEU A 14 -18.42 -41.84 18.39
C LEU A 14 -17.57 -41.32 17.23
N VAL A 15 -18.17 -41.23 16.05
CA VAL A 15 -17.63 -40.42 14.95
C VAL A 15 -18.01 -38.97 15.28
N LYS A 16 -17.04 -38.17 15.74
CA LYS A 16 -17.18 -36.71 15.67
C LYS A 16 -17.24 -36.34 14.19
N GLY A 17 -18.34 -35.70 13.77
CA GLY A 17 -18.43 -35.13 12.43
C GLY A 17 -17.32 -34.09 12.26
N PHE A 18 -16.54 -34.22 11.19
CA PHE A 18 -15.73 -33.11 10.71
C PHE A 18 -16.71 -32.15 10.03
N THR A 19 -16.90 -30.97 10.62
CA THR A 19 -17.48 -29.83 9.93
C THR A 19 -16.42 -29.33 8.95
N THR A 20 -16.67 -29.48 7.65
CA THR A 20 -15.94 -28.75 6.63
C THR A 20 -16.39 -27.30 6.74
N HIS A 21 -15.52 -26.42 7.23
CA HIS A 21 -15.76 -24.97 7.17
C HIS A 21 -15.75 -24.56 5.69
N ALA A 22 -16.80 -23.88 5.24
CA ALA A 22 -16.83 -23.30 3.90
C ALA A 22 -15.86 -22.12 3.90
N GLN A 23 -14.80 -22.23 3.09
CA GLN A 23 -13.86 -21.15 2.85
C GLN A 23 -14.53 -20.12 1.94
N TRP A 24 -14.12 -18.85 2.04
CA TRP A 24 -14.42 -17.85 1.03
C TRP A 24 -13.99 -18.38 -0.35
N ASP A 25 -14.95 -18.59 -1.26
CA ASP A 25 -14.80 -19.52 -2.40
C ASP A 25 -14.32 -18.84 -3.71
N TYR A 26 -14.05 -17.55 -3.68
CA TYR A 26 -13.65 -16.78 -4.87
C TYR A 26 -12.59 -15.72 -4.53
N GLY A 27 -11.65 -15.47 -5.44
CA GLY A 27 -10.56 -14.50 -5.25
C GLY A 27 -10.97 -13.07 -5.57
N PHE A 28 -10.04 -12.13 -5.46
CA PHE A 28 -10.24 -10.73 -5.82
C PHE A 28 -9.19 -10.28 -6.83
N GLU A 29 -9.64 -9.53 -7.83
CA GLU A 29 -8.80 -8.88 -8.83
C GLU A 29 -9.02 -7.37 -8.77
N ILE A 30 -8.06 -6.57 -9.24
CA ILE A 30 -8.20 -5.11 -9.29
C ILE A 30 -9.39 -4.75 -10.17
N GLY A 31 -10.31 -3.96 -9.61
CA GLY A 31 -11.53 -3.50 -10.26
C GLY A 31 -11.43 -2.03 -10.64
N VAL A 32 -12.27 -1.62 -11.60
CA VAL A 32 -12.44 -0.22 -11.98
C VAL A 32 -13.92 0.07 -12.12
N VAL A 33 -14.41 1.00 -11.31
CA VAL A 33 -15.75 1.59 -11.46
C VAL A 33 -15.56 3.05 -11.90
N PRO A 34 -16.23 3.52 -12.97
CA PRO A 34 -16.16 4.92 -13.37
C PRO A 34 -16.66 5.85 -12.27
N VAL A 35 -15.92 6.93 -12.01
CA VAL A 35 -16.27 7.96 -11.03
C VAL A 35 -16.38 9.30 -11.74
N VAL A 36 -17.52 9.98 -11.55
CA VAL A 36 -17.83 11.27 -12.17
C VAL A 36 -17.92 12.35 -11.10
N VAL A 37 -17.14 13.41 -11.25
CA VAL A 37 -17.11 14.58 -10.37
C VAL A 37 -17.29 15.83 -11.22
N GLN A 38 -18.29 16.66 -10.93
CA GLN A 38 -18.59 17.88 -11.67
C GLN A 38 -18.71 17.67 -13.21
N ASP A 39 -19.35 16.58 -13.62
CA ASP A 39 -19.52 16.14 -15.02
C ASP A 39 -18.25 15.61 -15.72
N ASP A 40 -17.11 15.55 -15.04
CA ASP A 40 -15.85 14.96 -15.55
C ASP A 40 -15.59 13.58 -14.94
N THR A 41 -15.11 12.63 -15.75
CA THR A 41 -14.76 11.28 -15.29
C THR A 41 -13.31 11.26 -14.81
N LEU A 42 -13.09 10.85 -13.56
CA LEU A 42 -11.76 10.70 -13.00
C LEU A 42 -10.97 9.58 -13.71
N HIS A 43 -9.70 9.84 -14.00
CA HIS A 43 -8.83 8.85 -14.67
C HIS A 43 -8.27 7.78 -13.73
N ASN A 44 -7.94 8.14 -12.48
CA ASN A 44 -7.32 7.26 -11.50
C ASN A 44 -8.04 7.24 -10.13
N PRO A 45 -9.38 7.08 -10.09
CA PRO A 45 -10.16 7.19 -8.84
C PRO A 45 -9.71 6.22 -7.75
N TRP A 46 -9.10 5.09 -8.13
CA TRP A 46 -8.83 3.94 -7.29
C TRP A 46 -7.34 3.76 -6.93
N THR A 47 -6.52 4.81 -7.01
CA THR A 47 -5.09 4.74 -6.68
C THR A 47 -4.82 4.59 -5.17
N GLY A 48 -5.73 5.07 -4.33
CA GLY A 48 -5.58 5.03 -2.88
C GLY A 48 -4.97 6.31 -2.28
N GLY A 49 -5.07 7.46 -2.95
CA GLY A 49 -4.59 8.77 -2.46
C GLY A 49 -3.06 8.89 -2.52
N LEU A 50 -2.52 10.06 -2.15
CA LEU A 50 -1.07 10.31 -2.07
C LEU A 50 -0.75 11.23 -0.90
N THR A 51 0.17 10.82 -0.02
CA THR A 51 0.57 11.65 1.13
C THR A 51 1.97 12.23 0.95
N ALA A 52 2.96 11.36 0.73
CA ALA A 52 4.37 11.74 0.65
C ALA A 52 5.08 10.98 -0.48
N PRO A 53 4.61 11.12 -1.74
CA PRO A 53 5.17 10.38 -2.86
C PRO A 53 6.56 10.90 -3.25
N GLN A 54 7.46 9.96 -3.51
CA GLN A 54 8.80 10.22 -4.02
C GLN A 54 8.90 9.70 -5.45
N TRP A 55 9.23 10.59 -6.38
CA TRP A 55 9.03 10.35 -7.79
C TRP A 55 10.33 9.97 -8.49
N SER A 56 10.26 9.07 -9.48
CA SER A 56 11.34 8.83 -10.42
C SER A 56 10.78 8.41 -11.78
N PRO A 57 11.39 8.85 -12.89
CA PRO A 57 11.05 8.34 -14.21
C PRO A 57 11.57 6.91 -14.37
N ILE A 58 10.83 6.12 -15.14
CA ILE A 58 11.20 4.76 -15.55
C ILE A 58 10.39 4.41 -16.78
N ASP A 59 10.94 3.67 -17.73
CA ASP A 59 10.17 3.07 -18.83
C ASP A 59 9.74 1.66 -18.37
N PHE A 60 8.50 1.50 -17.89
CA PHE A 60 8.04 0.22 -17.32
C PHE A 60 7.74 -0.80 -18.42
N ASP A 61 7.12 -0.37 -19.52
CA ASP A 61 6.63 -1.27 -20.57
C ASP A 61 7.56 -1.38 -21.79
N PHE A 62 8.70 -0.70 -21.75
CA PHE A 62 9.79 -0.69 -22.72
C PHE A 62 9.38 -0.13 -24.09
N ASP A 63 8.43 0.81 -24.11
CA ASP A 63 7.96 1.44 -25.34
C ASP A 63 8.81 2.66 -25.79
N GLY A 64 9.69 3.12 -24.88
CA GLY A 64 10.65 4.20 -25.10
C GLY A 64 10.21 5.58 -24.63
N ASP A 65 9.04 5.73 -24.00
CA ASP A 65 8.70 6.92 -23.21
C ASP A 65 8.93 6.69 -21.69
N GLU A 66 9.04 7.80 -20.94
CA GLU A 66 9.23 7.72 -19.49
C GLU A 66 7.87 7.70 -18.79
N ASP A 67 7.55 6.55 -18.18
CA ASP A 67 6.52 6.38 -17.18
C ASP A 67 6.95 6.97 -15.82
N LEU A 68 6.03 6.92 -14.84
CA LEU A 68 6.26 7.48 -13.52
C LEU A 68 6.15 6.43 -12.42
N PHE A 69 7.25 6.24 -11.70
CA PHE A 69 7.29 5.51 -10.44
C PHE A 69 7.09 6.48 -9.27
N ALA A 70 6.32 6.04 -8.27
CA ALA A 70 6.23 6.73 -6.99
C ALA A 70 6.41 5.76 -5.81
N PHE A 71 7.25 6.14 -4.86
CA PHE A 71 7.27 5.55 -3.52
C PHE A 71 6.59 6.51 -2.55
N ASP A 72 5.37 6.18 -2.11
CA ASP A 72 4.68 6.91 -1.06
C ASP A 72 5.26 6.51 0.30
N ARG A 73 5.95 7.46 0.94
CA ARG A 73 6.60 7.24 2.22
C ARG A 73 5.58 6.88 3.30
N ASP A 74 4.35 7.39 3.22
CA ASP A 74 3.27 6.93 4.10
C ASP A 74 2.76 5.56 3.63
N GLY A 75 2.85 4.57 4.51
CA GLY A 75 2.44 3.20 4.18
C GLY A 75 3.44 2.38 3.36
N HIS A 76 4.62 2.93 3.02
CA HIS A 76 5.64 2.29 2.17
C HIS A 76 5.06 1.75 0.85
N ARG A 77 4.26 2.55 0.16
CA ARG A 77 3.53 2.09 -1.03
C ARG A 77 4.35 2.34 -2.28
N LEU A 78 4.38 1.34 -3.16
CA LEU A 78 4.91 1.47 -4.51
C LEU A 78 3.75 1.71 -5.46
N LEU A 79 3.92 2.66 -6.37
CA LEU A 79 2.93 3.05 -7.36
C LEU A 79 3.62 3.18 -8.73
N ALA A 80 2.92 2.79 -9.79
CA ALA A 80 3.36 2.92 -11.17
C ALA A 80 2.25 3.56 -11.99
N PHE A 81 2.62 4.52 -12.83
CA PHE A 81 1.71 5.22 -13.73
C PHE A 81 2.28 5.18 -15.14
N GLU A 82 1.56 4.49 -16.04
CA GLU A 82 1.85 4.45 -17.47
C GLU A 82 1.56 5.82 -18.09
N ARG A 83 2.49 6.33 -18.89
CA ARG A 83 2.25 7.47 -19.75
C ARG A 83 1.42 7.03 -20.94
N ASN A 84 0.27 7.67 -21.15
CA ASN A 84 -0.57 7.42 -22.31
C ASN A 84 -0.92 8.74 -23.00
N ALA A 85 -0.11 9.11 -24.00
CA ALA A 85 -0.15 10.42 -24.63
C ALA A 85 0.06 11.56 -23.62
N SER A 86 -1.00 12.28 -23.24
CA SER A 86 -0.95 13.36 -22.24
C SER A 86 -1.49 12.96 -20.87
N ASP A 87 -1.97 11.72 -20.73
CA ASP A 87 -2.59 11.21 -19.52
C ASP A 87 -1.67 10.22 -18.81
N TRP A 88 -1.97 9.99 -17.52
CA TRP A 88 -1.28 9.04 -16.67
C TRP A 88 -2.25 7.97 -16.22
N VAL A 89 -1.90 6.70 -16.39
CA VAL A 89 -2.79 5.57 -16.07
C VAL A 89 -2.16 4.70 -15.00
N TYR A 90 -2.83 4.55 -13.87
CA TYR A 90 -2.34 3.72 -12.77
C TYR A 90 -2.24 2.24 -13.16
N ARG A 91 -1.09 1.62 -12.86
CA ARG A 91 -0.74 0.21 -13.16
C ARG A 91 -0.21 -0.50 -11.89
N PRO A 92 -1.06 -0.77 -10.89
CA PRO A 92 -0.66 -1.40 -9.63
C PRO A 92 0.05 -2.75 -9.81
N GLU A 93 -0.23 -3.47 -10.88
CA GLU A 93 0.36 -4.76 -11.20
C GLU A 93 1.86 -4.69 -11.52
N TRP A 94 2.38 -3.56 -12.00
CA TRP A 94 3.79 -3.39 -12.39
C TRP A 94 4.77 -3.30 -11.22
N VAL A 95 4.23 -3.07 -10.02
CA VAL A 95 5.02 -3.02 -8.77
C VAL A 95 4.88 -4.27 -7.90
N VAL A 96 4.09 -5.26 -8.34
CA VAL A 96 3.94 -6.52 -7.62
C VAL A 96 5.23 -7.34 -7.72
N GLY A 97 5.82 -7.69 -6.59
CA GLY A 97 7.06 -8.48 -6.52
C GLY A 97 8.34 -7.64 -6.37
N TRP A 98 8.22 -6.32 -6.34
CA TRP A 98 9.33 -5.44 -5.97
C TRP A 98 9.83 -5.74 -4.54
N PRO A 99 11.11 -5.46 -4.23
CA PRO A 99 11.65 -5.64 -2.89
C PRO A 99 10.90 -4.76 -1.86
N ASN A 100 10.95 -5.15 -0.59
CA ASN A 100 10.42 -4.33 0.50
C ASN A 100 11.32 -3.11 0.72
N LEU A 101 10.88 -1.95 0.22
CA LEU A 101 11.58 -0.67 0.32
C LEU A 101 11.07 0.17 1.50
N LYS A 102 11.92 1.06 2.03
CA LYS A 102 11.60 1.86 3.23
C LYS A 102 12.26 3.24 3.16
N GLU A 103 11.63 4.18 3.87
CA GLU A 103 12.14 5.53 4.15
C GLU A 103 12.26 6.46 2.95
N TRP A 104 13.12 6.12 1.99
CA TRP A 104 13.20 6.80 0.71
C TRP A 104 13.63 5.87 -0.42
N VAL A 105 13.19 6.17 -1.64
CA VAL A 105 13.45 5.41 -2.86
C VAL A 105 13.61 6.38 -4.03
N LEU A 106 14.72 6.27 -4.75
CA LEU A 106 14.96 6.94 -6.01
C LEU A 106 15.42 5.92 -7.05
N LEU A 107 14.98 6.06 -8.31
CA LEU A 107 15.41 5.19 -9.40
C LEU A 107 16.45 5.89 -10.29
N ARG A 108 17.62 5.29 -10.50
CA ARG A 108 18.71 5.84 -11.34
C ARG A 108 19.43 4.71 -12.06
N ASP A 109 19.70 4.86 -13.35
CA ASP A 109 20.45 3.89 -14.14
C ASP A 109 21.96 4.07 -13.85
N TYR A 110 22.52 3.23 -12.97
CA TYR A 110 23.93 3.36 -12.60
C TYR A 110 24.86 2.59 -13.54
N ASP A 111 24.36 1.53 -14.20
CA ASP A 111 25.17 0.69 -15.09
C ASP A 111 24.91 0.91 -16.59
N CYS A 112 24.19 1.98 -16.91
CA CYS A 112 23.96 2.50 -18.26
C CYS A 112 23.29 1.46 -19.17
N ASP A 113 22.48 0.57 -18.62
CA ASP A 113 21.78 -0.46 -19.38
C ASP A 113 20.39 0.01 -19.88
N GLY A 114 20.01 1.24 -19.55
CA GLY A 114 18.75 1.87 -19.89
C GLY A 114 17.61 1.54 -18.93
N LYS A 115 17.87 0.79 -17.85
CA LYS A 115 16.86 0.41 -16.85
C LYS A 115 17.22 1.02 -15.50
N PRO A 116 16.47 2.03 -15.03
CA PRO A 116 16.73 2.63 -13.73
C PRO A 116 16.75 1.61 -12.58
N ASP A 117 17.79 1.70 -11.74
CA ASP A 117 18.05 0.84 -10.58
C ASP A 117 17.54 1.49 -9.29
N ILE A 118 17.25 0.67 -8.28
CA ILE A 118 16.69 1.17 -7.01
C ILE A 118 17.80 1.62 -6.07
N PHE A 119 17.79 2.90 -5.69
CA PHE A 119 18.54 3.44 -4.56
C PHE A 119 17.58 3.66 -3.38
N THR A 120 17.91 3.13 -2.20
CA THR A 120 17.04 3.24 -1.01
C THR A 120 17.82 3.25 0.29
N SER A 121 17.20 3.68 1.39
CA SER A 121 17.87 3.77 2.71
C SER A 121 18.21 2.40 3.32
N VAL A 122 19.37 2.31 3.97
CA VAL A 122 19.75 1.20 4.86
C VAL A 122 20.69 1.68 5.98
N GLN A 123 20.29 1.59 7.24
CA GLN A 123 21.18 1.85 8.40
C GLN A 123 22.11 3.09 8.27
N ASN A 124 21.57 4.27 7.91
CA ASN A 124 22.33 5.51 7.62
C ASN A 124 23.26 5.47 6.39
N GLY A 125 23.02 4.55 5.46
CA GLY A 125 23.63 4.51 4.14
C GLY A 125 22.63 4.11 3.07
N ILE A 126 23.14 3.64 1.93
CA ILE A 126 22.35 3.43 0.72
C ILE A 126 22.42 1.96 0.27
N ASN A 127 21.30 1.31 0.05
CA ASN A 127 21.20 0.05 -0.69
C ASN A 127 21.03 0.36 -2.17
N VAL A 128 21.61 -0.49 -3.03
CA VAL A 128 21.40 -0.43 -4.48
C VAL A 128 20.93 -1.80 -4.98
N TYR A 129 19.78 -1.82 -5.68
CA TYR A 129 19.29 -3.01 -6.37
C TYR A 129 19.33 -2.79 -7.87
N LYS A 130 20.07 -3.65 -8.59
CA LYS A 130 20.10 -3.66 -10.04
C LYS A 130 18.76 -4.11 -10.62
N ASN A 131 18.22 -3.37 -11.57
CA ASN A 131 17.00 -3.70 -12.30
C ASN A 131 17.30 -4.65 -13.46
N ASN A 132 16.96 -5.94 -13.28
CA ASN A 132 17.09 -6.97 -14.31
C ASN A 132 15.73 -7.29 -14.97
N THR A 133 14.73 -6.41 -14.82
CA THR A 133 13.37 -6.65 -15.29
C THR A 133 13.31 -6.65 -16.82
N ASP A 134 12.76 -7.70 -17.42
CA ASP A 134 12.48 -7.79 -18.86
C ASP A 134 10.97 -7.84 -19.16
N ASP A 135 10.14 -7.94 -18.12
CA ASP A 135 8.68 -7.99 -18.17
C ASP A 135 8.15 -7.28 -16.92
N PRO A 136 7.40 -6.17 -17.05
CA PRO A 136 6.88 -5.42 -15.89
C PRO A 136 5.94 -6.24 -15.01
N LEU A 137 5.33 -7.31 -15.52
CA LEU A 137 4.50 -8.23 -14.73
C LEU A 137 5.31 -9.26 -13.93
N ASN A 138 6.63 -9.29 -14.14
CA ASN A 138 7.57 -10.14 -13.40
C ASN A 138 8.87 -9.38 -13.07
N PRO A 139 8.80 -8.34 -12.22
CA PRO A 139 9.95 -7.51 -11.89
C PRO A 139 11.08 -8.32 -11.25
N GLN A 140 12.32 -8.07 -11.66
CA GLN A 140 13.51 -8.77 -11.17
C GLN A 140 14.56 -7.79 -10.67
N PHE A 141 14.88 -7.85 -9.38
CA PHE A 141 15.86 -6.97 -8.75
C PHE A 141 16.96 -7.77 -8.05
N GLU A 142 18.23 -7.39 -8.26
CA GLU A 142 19.39 -7.98 -7.60
C GLU A 142 20.02 -6.96 -6.64
N LEU A 143 20.13 -7.30 -5.34
CA LEU A 143 20.85 -6.45 -4.38
C LEU A 143 22.36 -6.48 -4.68
N VAL A 144 22.90 -5.39 -5.23
CA VAL A 144 24.30 -5.29 -5.65
C VAL A 144 25.17 -4.51 -4.65
N ALA A 145 24.59 -3.66 -3.82
CA ALA A 145 25.30 -2.95 -2.76
C ALA A 145 24.47 -2.82 -1.47
N SER A 146 25.06 -3.14 -0.31
CA SER A 146 24.41 -3.03 1.00
C SER A 146 25.40 -2.91 2.18
N PRO A 147 25.65 -1.70 2.70
CA PRO A 147 25.44 -0.41 2.04
C PRO A 147 26.48 -0.19 0.92
N LEU A 148 26.16 0.71 -0.01
CA LEU A 148 27.08 1.30 -0.98
C LEU A 148 28.30 1.87 -0.26
N GLN A 149 29.49 1.61 -0.79
CA GLN A 149 30.76 2.00 -0.19
C GLN A 149 31.44 3.07 -1.02
N ALA A 150 32.13 4.00 -0.36
CA ALA A 150 33.03 4.95 -0.99
C ALA A 150 34.41 4.91 -0.34
N SER A 151 35.42 5.31 -1.10
CA SER A 151 36.76 5.55 -0.58
C SER A 151 36.86 6.94 0.07
N TYR A 152 37.45 6.98 1.28
CA TYR A 152 37.66 8.19 2.07
C TYR A 152 39.14 8.33 2.40
N ASP A 153 39.73 9.51 2.18
CA ASP A 153 41.11 9.79 2.64
C ASP A 153 41.10 10.82 3.78
N PHE A 154 41.36 10.35 4.99
CA PHE A 154 41.48 11.19 6.19
C PHE A 154 42.90 11.72 6.44
N GLY A 155 43.79 11.61 5.44
CA GLY A 155 45.21 11.99 5.53
C GLY A 155 46.14 10.85 5.96
N SER A 156 45.60 9.64 6.14
CA SER A 156 46.34 8.41 6.44
C SER A 156 46.29 7.35 5.33
N GLY A 157 45.73 7.71 4.17
CA GLY A 157 45.42 6.79 3.08
C GLY A 157 43.92 6.49 2.99
N ALA A 158 43.52 5.90 1.86
CA ALA A 158 42.12 5.62 1.57
C ALA A 158 41.59 4.44 2.43
N ASP A 159 40.48 4.68 3.12
CA ASP A 159 39.67 3.69 3.81
C ASP A 159 38.29 3.57 3.11
N MET A 160 37.74 2.36 3.03
CA MET A 160 36.38 2.17 2.50
C MET A 160 35.37 2.29 3.64
N LEU A 161 34.41 3.19 3.49
CA LEU A 161 33.29 3.36 4.44
C LEU A 161 31.97 3.50 3.65
N PRO A 162 30.81 3.30 4.30
CA PRO A 162 29.52 3.52 3.65
C PRO A 162 29.38 4.94 3.07
N VAL A 163 28.71 5.06 1.94
CA VAL A 163 28.10 6.34 1.53
C VAL A 163 27.02 6.66 2.55
N VAL A 164 27.11 7.83 3.17
CA VAL A 164 26.22 8.21 4.27
C VAL A 164 24.94 8.85 3.72
N CYS A 165 23.80 8.37 4.19
CA CYS A 165 22.50 9.03 4.02
C CYS A 165 21.57 8.51 5.13
N ILE A 166 21.13 9.37 6.03
CA ILE A 166 20.18 8.96 7.08
C ILE A 166 18.79 8.70 6.50
N SER A 167 17.94 7.97 7.22
CA SER A 167 16.61 7.59 6.75
C SER A 167 15.65 8.75 6.55
N LEU A 168 15.88 9.88 7.21
CA LEU A 168 15.04 11.07 7.05
C LEU A 168 15.39 11.87 5.79
N ASP A 169 16.63 11.76 5.31
CA ASP A 169 17.15 12.60 4.23
C ASP A 169 16.86 12.00 2.85
N VAL A 170 16.85 12.83 1.82
CA VAL A 170 16.83 12.41 0.42
C VAL A 170 18.09 12.96 -0.27
N PRO A 171 19.00 12.10 -0.77
CA PRO A 171 20.22 12.55 -1.42
C PRO A 171 19.94 12.98 -2.87
N ALA A 172 20.79 13.83 -3.43
CA ALA A 172 20.85 14.00 -4.88
C ALA A 172 21.71 12.88 -5.47
N ILE A 173 21.18 12.17 -6.46
CA ILE A 173 21.88 11.10 -7.18
C ILE A 173 21.72 11.38 -8.68
N GLN A 174 22.80 11.77 -9.33
CA GLN A 174 22.87 12.05 -10.77
C GLN A 174 24.32 12.25 -11.20
N ASP A 175 24.58 12.22 -12.49
CA ASP A 175 25.86 12.66 -13.05
C ASP A 175 25.99 14.18 -12.89
N ILE A 176 26.90 14.64 -12.02
CA ILE A 176 27.05 16.07 -11.64
C ILE A 176 28.17 16.74 -12.44
N ASP A 177 29.20 16.00 -12.83
CA ASP A 177 30.34 16.52 -13.59
C ASP A 177 30.34 16.11 -15.08
N GLU A 178 29.24 15.49 -15.53
CA GLU A 178 28.95 15.10 -16.91
C GLU A 178 29.95 14.09 -17.48
N ASP A 179 30.50 13.22 -16.64
CA ASP A 179 31.50 12.22 -17.02
C ASP A 179 30.92 10.84 -17.35
N GLY A 180 29.61 10.66 -17.12
CA GLY A 180 28.84 9.47 -17.44
C GLY A 180 28.70 8.46 -16.30
N ASP A 181 29.16 8.78 -15.08
CA ASP A 181 28.82 8.03 -13.88
C ASP A 181 28.02 8.85 -12.86
N LEU A 182 27.30 8.15 -11.98
CA LEU A 182 26.45 8.80 -11.00
C LEU A 182 27.28 9.32 -9.83
N ASP A 183 27.10 10.60 -9.52
CA ASP A 183 27.57 11.23 -8.30
C ASP A 183 26.45 11.25 -7.24
N ILE A 184 26.85 11.40 -5.97
CA ILE A 184 25.93 11.53 -4.85
C ILE A 184 26.29 12.76 -4.01
N ILE A 185 25.31 13.64 -3.79
CA ILE A 185 25.36 14.65 -2.75
C ILE A 185 24.41 14.24 -1.63
N SER A 186 24.95 14.19 -0.41
CA SER A 186 24.18 13.82 0.77
C SER A 186 24.57 14.65 1.98
N PHE A 187 23.64 14.83 2.90
CA PHE A 187 23.92 15.42 4.19
C PHE A 187 24.81 14.49 5.03
N THR A 188 25.61 15.11 5.89
CA THR A 188 26.40 14.38 6.90
C THR A 188 25.52 13.71 7.95
N GLU A 189 26.06 12.73 8.70
CA GLU A 189 25.36 12.10 9.84
C GLU A 189 24.91 13.11 10.92
N THR A 190 25.47 14.31 10.90
CA THR A 190 25.14 15.43 11.80
C THR A 190 24.34 16.54 11.12
N SER A 191 24.03 16.39 9.83
CA SER A 191 23.16 17.25 9.00
C SER A 191 23.48 18.74 9.09
N SER A 192 24.75 19.12 8.92
CA SER A 192 25.16 20.55 8.93
C SER A 192 25.89 21.00 7.68
N THR A 193 26.42 20.07 6.90
CA THR A 193 27.19 20.30 5.66
C THR A 193 26.91 19.15 4.70
N LEU A 194 27.28 19.34 3.44
CA LEU A 194 27.10 18.38 2.36
C LEU A 194 28.39 17.61 2.07
N TYR A 195 28.27 16.31 1.81
CA TYR A 195 29.33 15.48 1.25
C TYR A 195 29.05 15.24 -0.23
N LYS A 196 30.08 15.36 -1.09
CA LYS A 196 30.07 14.90 -2.48
C LYS A 196 30.83 13.58 -2.57
N TYR A 197 30.18 12.60 -3.17
CA TYR A 197 30.75 11.34 -3.59
C TYR A 197 30.76 11.32 -5.10
N GLU A 198 31.96 11.23 -5.69
CA GLU A 198 32.11 11.08 -7.14
C GLU A 198 32.12 9.61 -7.50
N GLY A 199 31.42 9.28 -8.58
CA GLY A 199 31.72 8.09 -9.35
C GLY A 199 33.17 8.15 -9.84
N ILE A 200 33.86 7.01 -9.87
CA ILE A 200 35.20 6.92 -10.49
C ILE A 200 35.29 5.76 -11.49
N SER A 201 34.17 5.10 -11.74
CA SER A 201 34.08 4.04 -12.74
C SER A 201 32.83 4.24 -13.57
N SER A 202 33.06 4.53 -14.85
CA SER A 202 32.01 4.63 -15.86
C SER A 202 31.04 3.45 -15.76
N CYS A 203 29.75 3.79 -15.62
CA CYS A 203 28.65 2.84 -15.48
C CYS A 203 28.89 1.84 -14.33
N GLY A 204 29.18 2.35 -13.14
CA GLY A 204 29.57 1.58 -11.97
C GLY A 204 29.20 2.21 -10.63
N LEU A 205 29.58 1.52 -9.55
CA LEU A 205 29.32 1.93 -8.16
C LEU A 205 30.62 2.15 -7.37
N ASP A 206 31.77 2.29 -8.05
CA ASP A 206 33.00 2.65 -7.36
C ASP A 206 32.96 4.13 -7.02
N MET A 207 32.74 4.44 -5.74
CA MET A 207 32.57 5.81 -5.27
C MET A 207 33.81 6.32 -4.53
N LYS A 208 34.05 7.63 -4.61
CA LYS A 208 35.08 8.34 -3.85
C LYS A 208 34.49 9.58 -3.19
N CYS A 209 34.63 9.71 -1.88
CA CYS A 209 34.29 10.94 -1.19
C CYS A 209 35.33 12.02 -1.55
N THR A 210 34.96 12.98 -2.40
CA THR A 210 35.88 14.01 -2.91
C THR A 210 35.77 15.33 -2.19
N ASN A 211 34.56 15.64 -1.68
CA ASN A 211 34.34 16.84 -0.90
C ASN A 211 33.50 16.52 0.34
N ARG A 212 33.95 17.00 1.50
CA ARG A 212 33.25 16.85 2.79
C ARG A 212 32.59 18.15 3.27
N CYS A 213 32.56 19.15 2.41
CA CYS A 213 31.90 20.42 2.59
C CYS A 213 31.50 21.00 1.22
N TYR A 214 30.72 20.22 0.47
CA TYR A 214 30.28 20.58 -0.87
C TYR A 214 29.45 21.87 -0.86
N GLY A 215 29.68 22.75 -1.85
CA GLY A 215 29.05 24.06 -1.95
C GLY A 215 29.50 25.10 -0.91
N MET A 216 30.44 24.78 0.00
CA MET A 216 30.87 25.65 1.10
C MET A 216 29.69 26.29 1.86
N LEU A 217 28.70 25.47 2.18
CA LEU A 217 27.47 25.89 2.86
C LEU A 217 27.20 25.07 4.12
N ALA A 218 26.44 25.67 5.05
CA ALA A 218 25.91 24.97 6.21
C ALA A 218 24.50 25.43 6.60
N GLU A 219 23.67 24.50 7.06
CA GLU A 219 22.33 24.80 7.57
C GLU A 219 22.37 25.57 8.90
N ALA A 220 21.46 26.53 9.04
CA ALA A 220 21.25 27.22 10.30
C ALA A 220 20.48 26.35 11.28
N ILE A 221 20.86 26.42 12.56
CA ILE A 221 20.30 25.57 13.62
C ILE A 221 18.88 25.99 14.01
N GLU A 222 18.56 27.28 13.87
CA GLU A 222 17.34 27.88 14.41
C GLU A 222 16.31 28.25 13.34
N ASN A 223 16.66 28.17 12.06
CA ASN A 223 15.80 28.57 10.94
C ASN A 223 16.24 27.98 9.59
N ASN A 224 15.39 28.14 8.57
CA ASN A 224 15.62 27.68 7.19
C ASN A 224 16.68 28.47 6.41
N ASN A 225 17.65 29.12 7.06
CA ASN A 225 18.70 29.82 6.34
C ASN A 225 19.91 28.92 6.12
N LEU A 226 20.69 29.24 5.08
CA LEU A 226 22.02 28.66 4.86
C LEU A 226 23.09 29.71 5.16
N TYR A 227 24.16 29.30 5.82
CA TYR A 227 25.38 30.09 5.95
C TYR A 227 26.30 29.81 4.76
N ILE A 228 26.62 30.85 3.99
CA ILE A 228 27.51 30.80 2.80
C ILE A 228 28.53 31.94 2.84
N GLY A 229 29.56 31.88 2.00
CA GLY A 229 30.54 32.95 1.80
C GLY A 229 31.32 33.32 3.08
N GLU A 230 31.45 34.61 3.40
CA GLU A 230 32.20 35.04 4.60
C GLU A 230 31.59 34.55 5.94
N ASN A 231 30.33 34.13 5.93
CA ASN A 231 29.60 33.68 7.12
C ASN A 231 29.82 32.20 7.45
N PHE A 232 30.43 31.43 6.55
CA PHE A 232 30.75 30.03 6.78
C PHE A 232 32.05 29.63 6.09
N ASN A 233 32.90 28.91 6.83
CA ASN A 233 34.14 28.39 6.26
C ASN A 233 34.43 27.03 6.88
N CYS A 234 34.79 26.08 6.03
CA CYS A 234 35.13 24.72 6.36
C CYS A 234 36.39 24.35 5.58
N GLU A 235 37.32 23.61 6.19
CA GLU A 235 38.52 23.14 5.49
C GLU A 235 38.22 21.87 4.69
N TYR A 236 38.84 21.75 3.51
CA TYR A 236 38.95 20.49 2.77
C TYR A 236 39.51 19.41 3.69
N ASN A 237 38.81 18.28 3.79
CA ASN A 237 39.22 17.15 4.61
C ASN A 237 39.32 17.39 6.15
N LEU A 238 38.29 17.99 6.77
CA LEU A 238 38.15 18.00 8.24
C LEU A 238 38.41 16.60 8.86
N VAL A 239 39.41 16.50 9.74
CA VAL A 239 39.73 15.24 10.44
C VAL A 239 38.63 14.86 11.46
N ASP A 240 37.79 15.82 11.89
CA ASP A 240 36.59 15.56 12.67
C ASP A 240 35.58 16.73 12.53
N PRO A 241 34.48 16.59 11.77
CA PRO A 241 33.43 17.61 11.69
C PRO A 241 32.57 17.71 12.96
N ARG A 242 32.82 16.88 13.99
CA ARG A 242 31.99 16.81 15.20
C ARG A 242 32.38 17.87 16.24
N GLY A 243 31.99 19.11 15.98
CA GLY A 243 31.67 20.10 17.01
C GLY A 243 30.18 20.03 17.28
N GLY A 244 29.77 19.16 18.21
CA GLY A 244 28.39 18.67 18.35
C GLY A 244 27.30 19.73 18.17
N ASN A 245 26.47 19.51 17.15
CA ASN A 245 25.13 20.03 16.98
C ASN A 245 24.36 19.02 16.11
N ARG A 246 23.08 18.83 16.40
CA ARG A 246 22.18 17.91 15.70
C ARG A 246 21.14 18.75 14.96
N HIS A 247 20.93 18.50 13.68
CA HIS A 247 19.70 18.88 12.97
C HIS A 247 18.90 17.64 12.53
N VAL A 248 17.72 17.86 11.94
CA VAL A 248 16.64 16.91 11.65
C VAL A 248 16.29 17.03 10.16
N GLY A 249 16.64 16.04 9.31
CA GLY A 249 16.02 15.82 7.99
C GLY A 249 16.22 16.90 6.90
N GLY A 250 16.94 16.60 5.81
CA GLY A 250 17.04 17.46 4.62
C GLY A 250 16.87 16.71 3.29
N SER A 251 16.38 17.39 2.25
CA SER A 251 16.25 16.85 0.89
C SER A 251 17.10 17.63 -0.09
N ILE A 252 17.71 16.97 -1.08
CA ILE A 252 18.61 17.60 -2.05
C ILE A 252 18.26 17.16 -3.47
N THR A 253 18.15 18.12 -4.37
CA THR A 253 18.04 17.89 -5.82
C THR A 253 19.07 18.77 -6.51
N ALA A 254 19.91 18.19 -7.36
CA ALA A 254 20.87 18.94 -8.15
C ALA A 254 20.30 19.19 -9.56
N LEU A 255 20.37 20.42 -10.05
CA LEU A 255 19.93 20.79 -11.40
C LEU A 255 20.47 22.17 -11.72
N GLN A 256 20.38 22.58 -12.98
CA GLN A 256 20.72 23.96 -13.34
C GLN A 256 19.58 24.91 -12.96
N LEU A 257 19.87 26.03 -12.29
CA LEU A 257 18.91 27.10 -11.96
C LEU A 257 19.22 28.42 -12.69
N ASP A 258 20.45 28.61 -13.19
CA ASP A 258 20.85 29.73 -14.05
C ASP A 258 21.67 29.29 -15.28
N ASP A 259 22.18 30.18 -16.14
CA ASP A 259 22.87 29.76 -17.37
C ASP A 259 24.39 29.55 -17.23
N ASN A 260 24.94 29.41 -16.01
CA ASN A 260 26.40 29.30 -15.79
C ASN A 260 26.78 28.34 -14.64
N GLY A 261 28.05 27.90 -14.64
CA GLY A 261 28.63 27.20 -13.49
C GLY A 261 28.33 25.69 -13.46
N PRO A 262 28.67 25.03 -12.34
CA PRO A 262 28.25 23.67 -12.06
C PRO A 262 26.75 23.61 -11.74
N LEU A 263 26.19 22.41 -11.65
CA LEU A 263 24.79 22.23 -11.26
C LEU A 263 24.51 22.86 -9.88
N ASP A 264 23.41 23.61 -9.81
CA ASP A 264 22.89 24.23 -8.60
C ASP A 264 22.14 23.22 -7.73
N LEU A 265 21.68 23.66 -6.55
CA LEU A 265 20.94 22.81 -5.61
C LEU A 265 19.57 23.38 -5.24
N LEU A 266 18.60 22.49 -5.11
CA LEU A 266 17.39 22.72 -4.32
C LEU A 266 17.52 21.96 -3.00
N ILE A 267 17.32 22.65 -1.88
CA ILE A 267 17.43 22.08 -0.53
C ILE A 267 16.12 22.30 0.23
N GLY A 268 15.51 21.20 0.69
CA GLY A 268 14.33 21.22 1.55
C GLY A 268 14.64 20.87 3.00
N ASP A 269 13.88 21.43 3.94
CA ASP A 269 14.02 21.27 5.40
C ASP A 269 12.74 20.67 6.01
N VAL A 270 12.90 19.74 6.96
CA VAL A 270 11.82 19.01 7.62
C VAL A 270 10.68 19.85 8.23
N THR A 271 10.93 21.13 8.53
CA THR A 271 9.99 21.99 9.25
C THR A 271 9.43 23.14 8.41
N TYR A 272 9.90 23.34 7.18
CA TYR A 272 9.52 24.49 6.38
C TYR A 272 8.68 24.12 5.16
N PRO A 273 7.78 25.03 4.74
CA PRO A 273 6.96 24.81 3.56
C PRO A 273 7.63 25.23 2.24
N THR A 274 8.75 25.93 2.34
CA THR A 274 9.52 26.46 1.22
C THR A 274 10.75 25.60 0.95
N ILE A 275 11.17 25.52 -0.31
CA ILE A 275 12.46 24.96 -0.70
C ILE A 275 13.45 26.11 -0.99
N ILE A 276 14.74 25.88 -0.75
CA ILE A 276 15.81 26.87 -0.97
C ILE A 276 16.50 26.56 -2.29
N GLY A 277 16.56 27.53 -3.20
CA GLY A 277 17.46 27.47 -4.36
C GLY A 277 18.85 27.96 -3.98
N VAL A 278 19.90 27.24 -4.38
CA VAL A 278 21.30 27.57 -4.08
C VAL A 278 22.08 27.63 -5.39
N LEU A 279 22.53 28.83 -5.76
CA LEU A 279 23.37 29.00 -6.96
C LEU A 279 24.83 28.75 -6.63
N LEU A 280 25.48 27.88 -7.40
CA LEU A 280 26.88 27.52 -7.27
C LEU A 280 27.72 28.16 -8.38
N GLU A 281 28.91 28.64 -8.04
CA GLU A 281 29.92 29.07 -9.03
C GLU A 281 31.26 28.39 -8.75
N ASP A 282 32.09 28.28 -9.79
CA ASP A 282 33.50 27.92 -9.66
C ASP A 282 34.22 28.94 -8.75
N ALA A 283 34.68 28.53 -7.58
CA ALA A 283 35.54 29.41 -6.77
C ALA A 283 36.90 29.61 -7.42
N VAL A 284 37.56 30.71 -7.04
CA VAL A 284 38.89 31.12 -7.55
C VAL A 284 39.98 30.06 -7.29
N ASP A 285 39.79 29.17 -6.30
CA ASP A 285 40.68 28.06 -5.97
C ASP A 285 40.25 26.72 -6.60
N GLY A 286 39.18 26.69 -7.40
CA GLY A 286 38.70 25.54 -8.16
C GLY A 286 37.70 24.64 -7.42
N GLN A 287 37.00 25.15 -6.39
CA GLN A 287 35.95 24.43 -5.66
C GLN A 287 34.58 25.10 -5.87
N ASP A 288 33.52 24.33 -6.11
CA ASP A 288 32.16 24.88 -6.21
C ASP A 288 31.77 25.56 -4.89
N SER A 289 31.30 26.81 -4.97
CA SER A 289 30.87 27.59 -3.81
C SER A 289 29.51 28.20 -4.04
N ALA A 290 28.64 28.07 -3.04
CA ALA A 290 27.36 28.77 -3.03
C ALA A 290 27.60 30.28 -3.00
N VAL A 291 27.12 30.97 -4.04
CA VAL A 291 27.25 32.43 -4.18
C VAL A 291 25.95 33.16 -3.86
N PHE A 292 24.81 32.46 -3.97
CA PHE A 292 23.49 33.04 -3.75
C PHE A 292 22.50 31.98 -3.26
N THR A 293 21.51 32.42 -2.48
CA THR A 293 20.38 31.59 -2.05
C THR A 293 19.05 32.30 -2.30
N ASP A 294 18.12 31.57 -2.90
CA ASP A 294 16.71 31.95 -3.01
C ASP A 294 15.90 31.20 -1.95
N LEU A 295 15.63 31.88 -0.84
CA LEU A 295 14.83 31.36 0.28
C LEU A 295 13.32 31.29 -0.05
N THR A 296 12.92 31.80 -1.21
CA THR A 296 11.53 31.86 -1.69
C THR A 296 11.44 31.28 -3.09
N PHE A 297 12.19 30.19 -3.33
CA PHE A 297 12.29 29.57 -4.64
C PHE A 297 10.92 29.38 -5.29
N PRO A 298 10.76 29.70 -6.58
CA PRO A 298 11.73 30.24 -7.54
C PRO A 298 11.79 31.77 -7.73
N ILE A 299 11.31 32.61 -6.81
CA ILE A 299 11.12 34.07 -7.04
C ILE A 299 12.39 34.79 -7.52
N SER A 300 13.56 34.40 -7.01
CA SER A 300 14.86 34.99 -7.36
C SER A 300 15.64 34.17 -8.39
N THR A 301 15.12 33.00 -8.77
CA THR A 301 15.70 32.08 -9.77
C THR A 301 14.68 31.80 -10.87
N ASN A 302 14.21 32.87 -11.52
CA ASN A 302 13.37 32.83 -12.73
C ASN A 302 11.96 32.26 -12.59
N GLY A 303 11.28 32.48 -11.46
CA GLY A 303 9.85 32.20 -11.32
C GLY A 303 9.04 33.36 -10.73
N MET A 304 7.71 33.23 -10.80
CA MET A 304 6.77 34.29 -10.38
C MET A 304 6.04 34.02 -9.07
N GLN A 305 6.03 32.77 -8.60
CA GLN A 305 5.33 32.34 -7.39
C GLN A 305 6.25 31.40 -6.59
N SER A 306 6.41 31.66 -5.29
CA SER A 306 7.12 30.77 -4.37
C SER A 306 6.35 29.48 -4.15
N LEU A 307 7.06 28.36 -4.00
CA LEU A 307 6.48 27.11 -3.50
C LEU A 307 5.93 27.31 -2.07
N ASP A 308 4.78 26.71 -1.79
CA ASP A 308 4.19 26.54 -0.46
C ASP A 308 3.69 25.09 -0.32
N CYS A 309 4.62 24.15 -0.12
CA CYS A 309 4.33 22.75 0.14
C CYS A 309 4.48 22.52 1.64
N LYS A 310 3.36 22.39 2.36
CA LYS A 310 3.23 22.67 3.82
C LYS A 310 4.36 22.18 4.71
N ARG A 311 5.00 21.07 4.36
CA ARG A 311 6.13 20.56 5.12
C ARG A 311 7.09 19.72 4.29
N PHE A 312 8.37 19.94 4.56
CA PHE A 312 9.48 19.11 4.06
C PHE A 312 9.44 18.85 2.55
N PRO A 313 9.38 19.91 1.71
CA PRO A 313 9.33 19.74 0.27
C PRO A 313 10.58 19.01 -0.24
N THR A 314 10.38 18.07 -1.15
CA THR A 314 11.44 17.47 -1.96
C THR A 314 11.11 17.68 -3.42
N ALA A 315 12.11 18.04 -4.21
CA ALA A 315 11.95 18.33 -5.63
C ALA A 315 12.39 17.15 -6.50
N TYR A 316 11.64 16.88 -7.56
CA TYR A 316 11.92 15.82 -8.52
C TYR A 316 11.97 16.42 -9.92
N ASN A 317 13.14 16.37 -10.55
CA ASN A 317 13.39 16.97 -11.86
C ASN A 317 13.12 15.96 -12.99
N ILE A 318 11.94 16.06 -13.59
CA ILE A 318 11.34 15.05 -14.49
C ILE A 318 10.65 15.77 -15.64
N ASP A 319 10.72 15.24 -16.87
CA ASP A 319 9.95 15.75 -18.02
C ASP A 319 8.50 15.26 -17.93
N ILE A 320 7.63 16.07 -17.31
CA ILE A 320 6.25 15.66 -17.01
C ILE A 320 5.35 15.75 -18.24
N ASP A 321 5.56 16.74 -19.11
CA ASP A 321 4.70 16.98 -20.27
C ASP A 321 5.28 16.52 -21.62
N ALA A 322 6.42 15.82 -21.58
CA ALA A 322 7.10 15.21 -22.70
C ALA A 322 7.51 16.23 -23.78
N ASP A 323 7.88 17.45 -23.37
CA ASP A 323 8.37 18.49 -24.28
C ASP A 323 9.91 18.49 -24.45
N GLY A 324 10.60 17.59 -23.75
CA GLY A 324 12.06 17.42 -23.75
C GLY A 324 12.78 18.33 -22.75
N VAL A 325 12.04 19.14 -21.99
CA VAL A 325 12.54 19.98 -20.90
C VAL A 325 12.05 19.41 -19.57
N LYS A 326 12.96 19.25 -18.61
CA LYS A 326 12.62 18.74 -17.29
C LYS A 326 11.93 19.83 -16.48
N ASP A 327 10.81 19.43 -15.89
CA ASP A 327 9.99 20.20 -14.97
C ASP A 327 10.36 19.88 -13.51
N LEU A 328 9.58 20.39 -12.56
CA LEU A 328 9.66 20.04 -11.15
C LEU A 328 8.32 19.54 -10.61
N LEU A 329 8.32 18.33 -10.06
CA LEU A 329 7.32 17.92 -9.06
C LEU A 329 7.87 18.19 -7.66
N PHE A 330 7.00 18.60 -6.75
CA PHE A 330 7.31 18.67 -5.32
C PHE A 330 6.31 17.88 -4.51
N SER A 331 6.83 17.17 -3.51
CA SER A 331 6.01 16.47 -2.53
C SER A 331 6.65 16.51 -1.15
N PRO A 332 5.86 16.41 -0.07
CA PRO A 332 6.38 16.23 1.27
C PRO A 332 7.24 14.97 1.37
N ASN A 333 8.38 15.06 2.04
CA ASN A 333 9.16 13.90 2.46
C ASN A 333 8.80 13.43 3.88
N THR A 334 7.59 13.77 4.34
CA THR A 334 7.02 13.36 5.61
C THR A 334 5.51 13.22 5.48
N TYR A 335 4.88 12.47 6.37
CA TYR A 335 3.44 12.23 6.39
C TYR A 335 2.75 12.86 7.61
N LEU A 336 3.44 13.77 8.30
CA LEU A 336 2.98 14.41 9.53
C LEU A 336 2.73 15.90 9.28
N GLU A 337 1.50 16.34 9.54
CA GLU A 337 1.08 17.75 9.35
C GLU A 337 1.31 18.22 7.91
N VAL A 338 0.86 17.41 6.95
CA VAL A 338 0.91 17.69 5.52
C VAL A 338 -0.49 17.89 4.97
N ASP A 339 -0.59 18.55 3.82
CA ASP A 339 -1.84 18.75 3.09
C ASP A 339 -2.14 17.52 2.23
N ASP A 340 -2.61 16.43 2.86
CA ASP A 340 -2.71 15.11 2.22
C ASP A 340 -3.52 15.12 0.90
N ASP A 341 -4.55 15.97 0.73
CA ASP A 341 -5.34 16.08 -0.51
C ASP A 341 -4.78 17.10 -1.54
N ALA A 342 -3.64 17.73 -1.25
CA ALA A 342 -2.93 18.68 -2.12
C ALA A 342 -1.39 18.65 -1.91
N SER A 343 -0.84 17.44 -1.89
CA SER A 343 0.58 17.17 -1.58
C SER A 343 1.50 17.10 -2.79
N VAL A 344 0.98 17.15 -4.02
CA VAL A 344 1.79 16.98 -5.25
C VAL A 344 1.76 18.25 -6.09
N HIS A 345 2.75 19.11 -5.88
CA HIS A 345 2.89 20.35 -6.63
C HIS A 345 3.61 20.14 -7.95
N TYR A 346 3.10 20.76 -9.01
CA TYR A 346 3.71 20.75 -10.33
C TYR A 346 4.09 22.17 -10.75
N MET A 347 5.35 22.34 -11.14
CA MET A 347 5.91 23.57 -11.66
C MET A 347 6.59 23.26 -12.99
N ARG A 348 6.05 23.86 -14.06
CA ARG A 348 6.54 23.65 -15.42
C ARG A 348 7.73 24.54 -15.71
N ASN A 349 8.71 24.01 -16.41
CA ASN A 349 9.81 24.75 -17.00
C ASN A 349 9.43 25.23 -18.40
N THR A 350 9.27 26.54 -18.60
CA THR A 350 9.02 27.13 -19.93
C THR A 350 10.28 27.70 -20.59
N GLY A 351 11.44 27.50 -19.95
CA GLY A 351 12.77 27.84 -20.44
C GLY A 351 13.47 26.65 -21.10
N THR A 352 14.69 26.36 -20.67
CA THR A 352 15.48 25.18 -21.08
C THR A 352 16.03 24.46 -19.84
N ASN A 353 16.56 23.24 -20.00
CA ASN A 353 17.23 22.53 -18.90
C ASN A 353 18.39 23.35 -18.33
N ASP A 354 19.17 24.02 -19.19
CA ASP A 354 20.34 24.81 -18.78
C ASP A 354 19.99 26.25 -18.32
N ALA A 355 18.73 26.66 -18.41
CA ALA A 355 18.30 28.03 -18.09
C ALA A 355 16.80 28.03 -17.85
N PRO A 356 16.35 27.48 -16.71
CA PRO A 356 14.93 27.24 -16.49
C PRO A 356 14.16 28.54 -16.25
N PHE A 357 12.88 28.51 -16.62
CA PHE A 357 11.90 29.52 -16.24
C PHE A 357 10.67 28.82 -15.66
N TRP A 358 10.31 29.15 -14.43
CA TRP A 358 9.39 28.34 -13.64
C TRP A 358 7.99 28.94 -13.58
N ASP A 359 7.02 28.20 -14.11
CA ASP A 359 5.59 28.50 -14.06
C ASP A 359 4.86 27.50 -13.16
N TYR A 360 4.31 27.97 -12.05
CA TYR A 360 3.52 27.13 -11.14
C TYR A 360 2.19 26.72 -11.78
N VAL A 361 1.87 25.42 -11.77
CA VAL A 361 0.69 24.86 -12.45
C VAL A 361 -0.40 24.45 -11.45
N THR A 362 -0.09 23.57 -10.51
CA THR A 362 -1.08 23.02 -9.55
C THR A 362 -0.40 22.48 -8.28
N GLN A 363 -1.19 22.25 -7.22
CA GLN A 363 -0.80 21.52 -5.99
C GLN A 363 -1.37 20.09 -5.91
N THR A 364 -2.17 19.68 -6.90
CA THR A 364 -2.92 18.42 -6.89
C THR A 364 -2.57 17.53 -8.09
N PHE A 365 -1.34 17.61 -8.60
CA PHE A 365 -0.96 16.85 -9.79
C PHE A 365 -1.24 15.35 -9.58
N MET A 366 -2.02 14.76 -10.49
CA MET A 366 -2.64 13.43 -10.41
C MET A 366 -3.67 13.22 -9.28
N GLN A 367 -3.49 13.84 -8.11
CA GLN A 367 -4.42 13.70 -6.98
C GLN A 367 -5.84 14.17 -7.34
N ASP A 368 -5.96 15.20 -8.19
CA ASP A 368 -7.26 15.66 -8.71
C ASP A 368 -7.99 14.65 -9.62
N GLN A 369 -7.32 13.56 -10.01
CA GLN A 369 -7.89 12.42 -10.74
C GLN A 369 -8.22 11.23 -9.83
N MET A 370 -8.15 11.39 -8.50
CA MET A 370 -8.36 10.33 -7.52
C MET A 370 -9.62 10.59 -6.68
N ILE A 371 -10.19 9.54 -6.07
CA ILE A 371 -10.97 9.74 -4.84
C ILE A 371 -9.93 9.86 -3.73
N ASP A 372 -9.63 11.09 -3.33
CA ASP A 372 -8.71 11.44 -2.24
C ASP A 372 -9.45 12.30 -1.22
N MET A 373 -9.59 11.77 0.00
CA MET A 373 -10.31 12.39 1.09
C MET A 373 -9.37 13.04 2.11
N GLY A 374 -8.09 13.24 1.77
CA GLY A 374 -7.08 13.76 2.69
C GLY A 374 -6.43 12.62 3.47
N ARG A 375 -6.82 12.37 4.72
CA ARG A 375 -6.20 11.31 5.53
C ARG A 375 -7.21 10.27 5.98
N GLY A 376 -6.88 8.99 5.74
CA GLY A 376 -7.64 7.80 6.13
C GLY A 376 -9.04 7.74 5.54
N ALA A 377 -9.27 7.08 4.40
CA ALA A 377 -10.63 6.90 3.86
C ALA A 377 -11.35 5.70 4.48
N TYR A 378 -12.65 5.86 4.75
CA TYR A 378 -13.52 4.82 5.31
C TYR A 378 -14.78 4.65 4.44
N PRO A 379 -14.77 3.69 3.49
CA PRO A 379 -15.88 3.48 2.57
C PRO A 379 -16.99 2.60 3.14
N LEU A 380 -18.22 2.84 2.70
CA LEU A 380 -19.42 2.05 2.96
C LEU A 380 -20.26 1.95 1.69
N LEU A 381 -20.51 0.72 1.22
CA LEU A 381 -21.45 0.44 0.13
C LEU A 381 -22.85 0.25 0.72
N VAL A 382 -23.83 1.03 0.25
CA VAL A 382 -25.22 0.97 0.72
C VAL A 382 -26.14 1.60 -0.31
N ASP A 383 -27.34 1.06 -0.50
CA ASP A 383 -28.42 1.71 -1.26
C ASP A 383 -29.02 2.83 -0.38
N ILE A 384 -28.54 4.06 -0.57
CA ILE A 384 -28.79 5.14 0.39
C ILE A 384 -30.11 5.88 0.12
N ASP A 385 -30.62 5.79 -1.11
CA ASP A 385 -31.88 6.41 -1.52
C ASP A 385 -32.95 5.41 -1.96
N SER A 386 -32.77 4.13 -1.65
CA SER A 386 -33.73 3.05 -1.88
C SER A 386 -34.14 2.88 -3.34
N ASP A 387 -33.23 3.18 -4.29
CA ASP A 387 -33.47 3.02 -5.72
C ASP A 387 -33.07 1.64 -6.27
N GLY A 388 -32.48 0.80 -5.41
CA GLY A 388 -32.04 -0.56 -5.72
C GLY A 388 -30.61 -0.63 -6.28
N LEU A 389 -29.88 0.48 -6.35
CA LEU A 389 -28.47 0.52 -6.70
C LEU A 389 -27.65 0.79 -5.43
N LEU A 390 -26.54 0.06 -5.25
CA LEU A 390 -25.60 0.40 -4.18
C LEU A 390 -24.86 1.69 -4.54
N ASP A 391 -24.89 2.64 -3.61
CA ASP A 391 -24.12 3.88 -3.60
C ASP A 391 -22.86 3.72 -2.74
N LEU A 392 -21.98 4.72 -2.79
CA LEU A 392 -20.76 4.75 -2.00
C LEU A 392 -20.77 5.95 -1.04
N VAL A 393 -20.74 5.70 0.25
CA VAL A 393 -20.48 6.71 1.29
C VAL A 393 -19.04 6.60 1.75
N VAL A 394 -18.35 7.72 1.87
CA VAL A 394 -16.95 7.78 2.30
C VAL A 394 -16.81 8.86 3.36
N THR A 395 -16.28 8.49 4.52
CA THR A 395 -15.74 9.45 5.47
C THR A 395 -14.22 9.40 5.47
N ASN A 396 -13.60 10.32 6.20
CA ASN A 396 -12.17 10.30 6.43
C ASN A 396 -11.78 10.42 7.90
N LYS A 397 -10.51 10.15 8.21
CA LYS A 397 -9.92 10.48 9.51
C LYS A 397 -9.96 11.99 9.71
N GLU A 398 -9.34 12.72 8.79
CA GLU A 398 -9.15 14.15 8.88
C GLU A 398 -8.72 14.73 7.52
N ASN A 399 -9.04 15.99 7.28
CA ASN A 399 -8.57 16.77 6.15
C ASN A 399 -7.73 17.91 6.68
N TYR A 400 -6.53 18.12 6.15
CA TYR A 400 -5.71 19.25 6.56
C TYR A 400 -6.32 20.56 6.07
N ASN A 401 -6.57 21.51 6.99
CA ASN A 401 -6.84 22.91 6.63
C ASN A 401 -5.70 23.81 7.13
N ASP A 402 -5.28 23.61 8.38
CA ASP A 402 -4.14 24.30 9.01
C ASP A 402 -3.64 23.48 10.22
N VAL A 403 -2.55 23.90 10.84
CA VAL A 403 -2.02 23.29 12.06
C VAL A 403 -3.04 23.39 13.19
N GLY A 404 -3.57 22.24 13.61
CA GLY A 404 -4.61 22.14 14.64
C GLY A 404 -6.03 22.38 14.15
N ASP A 405 -6.24 22.49 12.84
CA ASP A 405 -7.54 22.51 12.18
C ASP A 405 -7.56 21.41 11.11
N THR A 406 -8.03 20.23 11.50
CA THR A 406 -8.05 19.04 10.65
C THR A 406 -9.43 18.36 10.61
N PRO A 407 -10.49 19.05 10.13
CA PRO A 407 -11.84 18.52 10.22
C PRO A 407 -12.03 17.28 9.34
N SER A 408 -12.92 16.40 9.76
CA SER A 408 -13.36 15.27 8.95
C SER A 408 -14.49 15.68 8.00
N LYS A 409 -14.65 14.95 6.90
CA LYS A 409 -15.66 15.14 5.87
C LYS A 409 -16.38 13.82 5.64
N LEU A 410 -17.62 13.92 5.16
CA LEU A 410 -18.41 12.81 4.66
C LEU A 410 -18.89 13.17 3.24
N GLN A 411 -18.60 12.30 2.29
CA GLN A 411 -19.07 12.39 0.90
C GLN A 411 -19.90 11.15 0.56
N ALA A 412 -20.88 11.32 -0.32
CA ALA A 412 -21.66 10.21 -0.85
C ALA A 412 -21.71 10.32 -2.38
N TYR A 413 -21.38 9.22 -3.07
CA TYR A 413 -21.37 9.10 -4.51
C TYR A 413 -22.57 8.26 -4.92
N LYS A 414 -23.50 8.87 -5.65
CA LYS A 414 -24.69 8.18 -6.16
C LYS A 414 -24.32 7.27 -7.32
N ASN A 415 -24.83 6.05 -7.34
CA ASN A 415 -24.75 5.20 -8.52
C ASN A 415 -25.77 5.67 -9.57
N THR A 416 -25.28 6.33 -10.62
CA THR A 416 -26.09 6.84 -11.73
C THR A 416 -26.10 5.90 -12.94
N GLY A 417 -25.41 4.77 -12.83
CA GLY A 417 -25.31 3.74 -13.85
C GLY A 417 -26.50 2.78 -13.83
N THR A 418 -26.20 1.49 -13.90
CA THR A 418 -27.19 0.41 -13.81
C THR A 418 -26.71 -0.67 -12.85
N MET A 419 -27.61 -1.58 -12.46
CA MET A 419 -27.27 -2.74 -11.62
C MET A 419 -26.11 -3.59 -12.15
N SER A 420 -25.84 -3.60 -13.46
CA SER A 420 -24.75 -4.40 -14.07
C SER A 420 -23.55 -3.57 -14.55
N GLU A 421 -23.71 -2.25 -14.61
CA GLU A 421 -22.70 -1.32 -15.10
C GLU A 421 -22.77 -0.08 -14.20
N PRO A 422 -22.20 -0.15 -12.97
CA PRO A 422 -22.27 0.94 -12.00
C PRO A 422 -21.45 2.15 -12.47
N ILE A 423 -21.94 3.35 -12.14
CA ILE A 423 -21.22 4.62 -12.35
C ILE A 423 -21.42 5.45 -11.10
N LEU A 424 -20.35 5.75 -10.37
CA LEU A 424 -20.42 6.55 -9.15
C LEU A 424 -20.31 8.02 -9.50
N SER A 425 -21.23 8.86 -9.03
CA SER A 425 -21.27 10.29 -9.33
C SER A 425 -21.39 11.10 -8.06
N LEU A 426 -20.49 12.06 -7.84
CA LEU A 426 -20.53 12.93 -6.68
C LEU A 426 -21.60 14.05 -6.89
N PRO A 427 -22.70 14.07 -6.12
CA PRO A 427 -23.69 15.14 -6.20
C PRO A 427 -23.19 16.41 -5.50
N TYR A 428 -23.88 17.53 -5.74
CA TYR A 428 -23.53 18.83 -5.15
C TYR A 428 -24.02 19.04 -3.71
N GLU A 429 -24.66 18.05 -3.09
CA GLU A 429 -25.36 18.19 -1.82
C GLU A 429 -24.53 17.67 -0.64
N ILE A 430 -24.34 18.52 0.37
CA ILE A 430 -23.77 18.12 1.66
C ILE A 430 -24.85 17.38 2.44
N ILE A 431 -24.59 16.14 2.82
CA ILE A 431 -25.58 15.31 3.52
C ILE A 431 -25.43 15.33 5.05
N VAL A 432 -24.27 15.74 5.58
CA VAL A 432 -23.98 15.87 7.03
C VAL A 432 -22.94 16.97 7.28
N ASP A 433 -23.12 17.77 8.34
CA ASP A 433 -22.09 18.65 8.91
C ASP A 433 -21.54 18.01 10.20
N LEU A 434 -20.31 17.50 10.15
CA LEU A 434 -19.65 16.83 11.28
C LEU A 434 -18.89 17.81 12.20
N GLU A 435 -18.33 18.86 11.62
CA GLU A 435 -17.48 19.83 12.30
C GLU A 435 -18.27 20.58 13.38
N THR A 436 -19.51 21.00 13.07
CA THR A 436 -20.39 21.67 14.02
C THR A 436 -20.64 20.85 15.30
N TYR A 437 -20.57 19.52 15.21
CA TYR A 437 -20.79 18.61 16.33
C TYR A 437 -19.49 18.10 16.98
N GLY A 438 -18.32 18.48 16.45
CA GLY A 438 -17.02 18.03 16.98
C GLY A 438 -16.80 16.53 16.86
N ILE A 439 -17.32 15.92 15.79
CA ILE A 439 -17.13 14.49 15.50
C ILE A 439 -15.85 14.35 14.66
N GLU A 440 -14.84 13.72 15.24
CA GLU A 440 -13.51 13.54 14.65
C GLU A 440 -13.24 12.07 14.34
N SER A 441 -12.52 11.81 13.24
CA SER A 441 -12.30 10.45 12.69
C SER A 441 -13.58 9.59 12.59
N PRO A 442 -14.66 10.11 11.97
CA PRO A 442 -15.95 9.45 11.83
C PRO A 442 -15.88 8.13 11.06
N TYR A 443 -16.52 7.07 11.56
CA TYR A 443 -16.75 5.81 10.84
C TYR A 443 -18.26 5.60 10.63
N PRO A 444 -18.75 5.57 9.38
CA PRO A 444 -20.18 5.52 9.09
C PRO A 444 -20.70 4.08 9.10
N SER A 445 -21.93 3.93 9.56
CA SER A 445 -22.77 2.76 9.35
C SER A 445 -24.19 3.23 9.06
N ILE A 446 -24.82 2.66 8.05
CA ILE A 446 -26.13 3.12 7.55
C ILE A 446 -27.11 1.95 7.57
N GLY A 447 -28.35 2.22 7.97
CA GLY A 447 -29.45 1.26 7.97
C GLY A 447 -30.71 1.82 8.61
N ASP A 448 -31.86 1.23 8.29
CA ASP A 448 -33.17 1.59 8.86
C ASP A 448 -33.22 1.20 10.36
N LEU A 449 -33.04 2.18 11.25
CA LEU A 449 -32.96 1.95 12.70
C LEU A 449 -34.29 2.23 13.41
N ASP A 450 -35.12 3.09 12.83
CA ASP A 450 -36.41 3.52 13.38
C ASP A 450 -37.63 2.86 12.72
N GLY A 451 -37.42 2.04 11.68
CA GLY A 451 -38.41 1.22 11.01
C GLY A 451 -39.37 1.97 10.09
N ASP A 452 -39.05 3.20 9.70
CA ASP A 452 -39.89 4.01 8.83
C ASP A 452 -39.70 3.69 7.32
N GLY A 453 -38.65 2.91 7.02
CA GLY A 453 -38.34 2.39 5.69
C GLY A 453 -37.31 3.22 4.92
N ASP A 454 -36.81 4.32 5.47
CA ASP A 454 -35.60 4.97 4.98
C ASP A 454 -34.39 4.58 5.84
N VAL A 455 -33.18 4.92 5.38
CA VAL A 455 -31.96 4.54 6.08
C VAL A 455 -31.46 5.68 6.95
N ASP A 456 -31.07 5.36 8.17
CA ASP A 456 -30.46 6.30 9.12
C ASP A 456 -28.93 6.18 9.11
N LEU A 457 -28.26 7.17 9.72
CA LEU A 457 -26.81 7.22 9.83
C LEU A 457 -26.37 7.10 11.30
N LEU A 458 -25.54 6.09 11.57
CA LEU A 458 -24.79 5.92 12.81
C LEU A 458 -23.30 6.17 12.53
N ILE A 459 -22.67 7.04 13.32
CA ILE A 459 -21.25 7.35 13.20
C ILE A 459 -20.53 6.99 14.49
N GLY A 460 -19.42 6.25 14.40
CA GLY A 460 -18.46 6.13 15.49
C GLY A 460 -17.34 7.17 15.39
N ASP A 461 -16.71 7.55 16.49
CA ASP A 461 -15.64 8.56 16.52
C ASP A 461 -14.33 8.07 17.16
N GLU A 462 -13.27 8.89 17.11
CA GLU A 462 -11.97 8.55 17.72
C GLU A 462 -11.99 8.43 19.25
N LEU A 463 -12.98 9.03 19.92
CA LEU A 463 -13.16 8.97 21.37
C LEU A 463 -13.97 7.75 21.82
N GLY A 464 -14.39 6.90 20.88
CA GLY A 464 -15.08 5.66 21.16
C GLY A 464 -16.61 5.79 21.30
N PHE A 465 -17.18 6.96 21.00
CA PHE A 465 -18.61 7.20 21.08
C PHE A 465 -19.32 6.90 19.76
N LEU A 466 -20.64 6.78 19.85
CA LEU A 466 -21.55 6.64 18.72
C LEU A 466 -22.53 7.82 18.65
N HIS A 467 -22.79 8.29 17.44
CA HIS A 467 -23.65 9.41 17.09
C HIS A 467 -24.73 8.95 16.12
N TYR A 468 -25.99 9.23 16.42
CA TYR A 468 -27.15 8.86 15.60
C TYR A 468 -27.76 10.09 14.92
N PHE A 469 -27.96 9.96 13.62
CA PHE A 469 -28.58 10.95 12.75
C PHE A 469 -29.77 10.31 12.04
N GLU A 470 -30.92 10.96 12.16
CA GLU A 470 -32.17 10.59 11.50
C GLU A 470 -32.14 11.06 10.05
N ASN A 471 -32.63 10.26 9.12
CA ASN A 471 -32.91 10.75 7.77
C ASN A 471 -34.25 11.52 7.74
N SER A 472 -34.17 12.79 7.34
CA SER A 472 -35.34 13.68 7.29
C SER A 472 -36.01 13.75 5.91
N SER A 473 -35.43 13.10 4.89
CA SER A 473 -35.90 13.17 3.51
C SER A 473 -37.05 12.20 3.21
N GLY A 474 -37.17 11.10 3.97
CA GLY A 474 -38.15 10.05 3.72
C GLY A 474 -37.72 9.08 2.61
N VAL A 475 -38.33 7.89 2.62
CA VAL A 475 -38.06 6.76 1.70
C VAL A 475 -37.98 7.17 0.23
N GLY A 476 -36.95 6.67 -0.47
CA GLY A 476 -36.81 6.86 -1.92
C GLY A 476 -36.15 8.18 -2.34
N ASN A 477 -35.69 8.98 -1.39
CA ASN A 477 -35.06 10.28 -1.65
C ASN A 477 -33.61 10.27 -1.18
N TRP A 478 -32.78 11.10 -1.82
CA TRP A 478 -31.43 11.36 -1.34
C TRP A 478 -31.48 11.91 0.09
N PRO A 479 -30.74 11.32 1.05
CA PRO A 479 -30.95 11.60 2.46
C PRO A 479 -30.39 12.96 2.88
N ILE A 480 -31.07 13.56 3.86
CA ILE A 480 -30.56 14.68 4.65
C ILE A 480 -30.58 14.22 6.10
N PHE A 481 -29.39 13.99 6.65
CA PHE A 481 -29.23 13.45 7.99
C PHE A 481 -29.22 14.57 9.03
N GLU A 482 -30.19 14.54 9.94
CA GLU A 482 -30.30 15.48 11.05
C GLU A 482 -29.85 14.82 12.36
N VAL A 483 -29.03 15.50 13.14
CA VAL A 483 -28.56 14.96 14.42
C VAL A 483 -29.75 14.66 15.35
N SER A 484 -29.78 13.44 15.86
CA SER A 484 -30.80 13.01 16.81
C SER A 484 -30.17 12.75 18.19
N VAL A 485 -29.03 12.05 18.24
CA VAL A 485 -28.30 11.73 19.48
C VAL A 485 -26.79 11.82 19.27
N LEU A 486 -26.09 12.63 20.08
CA LEU A 486 -24.61 12.78 20.04
C LEU A 486 -23.84 11.81 20.94
N SER A 487 -24.55 10.97 21.70
CA SER A 487 -23.94 9.94 22.55
C SER A 487 -24.97 8.85 22.76
N VAL A 488 -24.98 7.87 21.87
CA VAL A 488 -25.91 6.74 21.94
C VAL A 488 -25.67 5.97 23.24
N SER A 489 -26.76 5.60 23.91
CA SER A 489 -26.73 4.83 25.15
C SER A 489 -27.29 3.43 24.92
N ASP A 490 -26.85 2.49 25.75
CA ASP A 490 -27.39 1.14 25.77
C ASP A 490 -28.74 1.06 26.51
N SER A 491 -29.30 -0.15 26.57
CA SER A 491 -30.57 -0.44 27.24
C SER A 491 -30.56 -0.23 28.76
N GLU A 492 -29.38 -0.15 29.38
CA GLU A 492 -29.22 0.19 30.80
C GLU A 492 -29.14 1.70 31.04
N GLY A 493 -29.04 2.48 29.95
CA GLY A 493 -28.92 3.94 29.97
C GLY A 493 -27.48 4.43 30.14
N GLU A 494 -26.50 3.56 29.96
CA GLU A 494 -25.08 3.92 29.96
C GLU A 494 -24.65 4.30 28.55
N THR A 495 -23.81 5.33 28.42
CA THR A 495 -23.27 5.73 27.12
C THR A 495 -22.41 4.60 26.55
N ILE A 496 -22.62 4.25 25.28
CA ILE A 496 -21.77 3.30 24.58
C ILE A 496 -20.44 3.99 24.32
N ASP A 497 -19.40 3.49 24.98
CA ASP A 497 -18.01 3.93 24.87
C ASP A 497 -17.14 2.68 24.75
N ILE A 498 -16.57 2.47 23.55
CA ILE A 498 -15.65 1.35 23.27
C ILE A 498 -14.18 1.69 23.58
N GLY A 499 -13.91 2.89 24.11
CA GLY A 499 -12.57 3.39 24.39
C GLY A 499 -12.05 4.36 23.33
N GLN A 500 -11.51 3.89 22.21
CA GLN A 500 -10.98 4.76 21.14
C GLN A 500 -11.24 4.17 19.75
N PHE A 501 -11.55 5.04 18.79
CA PHE A 501 -11.82 4.70 17.38
C PHE A 501 -12.96 3.68 17.22
N ALA A 502 -14.20 4.11 17.49
CA ALA A 502 -15.37 3.28 17.30
C ALA A 502 -15.64 3.09 15.81
N THR A 503 -15.65 1.84 15.35
CA THR A 503 -15.93 1.48 13.94
C THR A 503 -17.20 0.63 13.87
N PRO A 504 -18.39 1.26 13.84
CA PRO A 504 -19.66 0.54 13.88
C PRO A 504 -19.96 -0.13 12.53
N GLN A 505 -20.65 -1.26 12.58
CA GLN A 505 -21.34 -1.88 11.46
C GLN A 505 -22.70 -2.41 11.92
N LEU A 506 -23.75 -2.00 11.22
CA LEU A 506 -25.11 -2.50 11.40
C LEU A 506 -25.33 -3.77 10.55
N ILE A 507 -25.75 -4.86 11.18
CA ILE A 507 -26.05 -6.13 10.53
C ILE A 507 -26.91 -7.01 11.43
N ASP A 508 -27.91 -7.71 10.88
CA ASP A 508 -28.75 -8.66 11.64
C ASP A 508 -27.97 -9.96 11.92
N ILE A 509 -27.32 -10.03 13.09
CA ILE A 509 -26.46 -11.14 13.51
C ILE A 509 -27.30 -12.34 13.95
N ASN A 510 -28.39 -12.08 14.66
CA ASN A 510 -29.17 -13.14 15.30
C ASN A 510 -30.37 -13.63 14.44
N SER A 511 -30.59 -13.04 13.26
CA SER A 511 -31.67 -13.33 12.32
C SER A 511 -33.08 -13.08 12.87
N ASP A 512 -33.26 -12.10 13.76
CA ASP A 512 -34.56 -11.68 14.28
C ASP A 512 -35.24 -10.58 13.44
N GLY A 513 -34.55 -10.07 12.42
CA GLY A 513 -35.03 -9.03 11.51
C GLY A 513 -34.79 -7.61 12.01
N LEU A 514 -34.05 -7.43 13.11
CA LEU A 514 -33.55 -6.14 13.57
C LEU A 514 -32.04 -6.04 13.28
N LEU A 515 -31.57 -4.85 12.92
CA LEU A 515 -30.13 -4.62 12.75
C LEU A 515 -29.45 -4.62 14.13
N ASP A 516 -28.51 -5.54 14.33
CA ASP A 516 -27.58 -5.56 15.47
C ASP A 516 -26.35 -4.68 15.15
N LEU A 517 -25.49 -4.46 16.15
CA LEU A 517 -24.33 -3.59 16.05
C LEU A 517 -23.04 -4.33 16.42
N VAL A 518 -22.14 -4.44 15.44
CA VAL A 518 -20.75 -4.89 15.65
C VAL A 518 -19.85 -3.67 15.63
N ILE A 519 -18.97 -3.51 16.61
CA ILE A 519 -18.12 -2.31 16.73
C ILE A 519 -16.66 -2.74 16.90
N GLY A 520 -15.79 -2.33 15.98
CA GLY A 520 -14.35 -2.44 16.18
C GLY A 520 -13.78 -1.29 17.01
N GLU A 521 -12.51 -1.43 17.41
CA GLU A 521 -11.84 -0.48 18.28
C GLU A 521 -10.33 -0.47 18.08
N LYS A 522 -9.66 0.55 18.63
CA LYS A 522 -8.20 0.69 18.58
C LYS A 522 -7.44 -0.53 19.10
N ASN A 523 -7.91 -1.25 20.12
CA ASN A 523 -7.18 -2.41 20.65
C ASN A 523 -7.25 -3.64 19.72
N GLY A 524 -8.10 -3.63 18.69
CA GLY A 524 -8.17 -4.67 17.69
C GLY A 524 -9.15 -5.81 17.97
N ILE A 525 -10.09 -5.64 18.91
CA ILE A 525 -11.18 -6.60 19.14
C ILE A 525 -12.46 -6.16 18.44
N LEU A 526 -13.45 -7.05 18.35
CA LEU A 526 -14.82 -6.68 17.96
C LEU A 526 -15.73 -6.76 19.19
N ASN A 527 -16.60 -5.77 19.36
CA ASN A 527 -17.65 -5.72 20.37
C ASN A 527 -19.00 -6.03 19.70
N LEU A 528 -19.94 -6.65 20.43
CA LEU A 528 -21.29 -6.95 19.91
C LEU A 528 -22.37 -6.35 20.82
N TYR A 529 -23.32 -5.65 20.21
CA TYR A 529 -24.54 -5.17 20.83
C TYR A 529 -25.73 -5.69 20.02
N LEU A 530 -26.61 -6.44 20.67
CA LEU A 530 -27.85 -6.91 20.04
C LEU A 530 -28.92 -5.83 20.11
N ASN A 531 -29.74 -5.70 19.07
CA ASN A 531 -30.91 -4.85 19.12
C ASN A 531 -32.05 -5.56 19.85
N CYS A 532 -32.17 -5.27 21.15
CA CYS A 532 -33.21 -5.79 22.01
C CYS A 532 -34.46 -4.89 22.06
N GLY A 533 -34.56 -3.95 21.12
CA GLY A 533 -35.68 -3.04 20.94
C GLY A 533 -36.86 -3.70 20.22
N ASN A 534 -37.47 -2.94 19.32
CA ASN A 534 -38.51 -3.42 18.42
C ASN A 534 -38.36 -2.79 17.04
N SER A 535 -39.20 -3.19 16.09
CA SER A 535 -39.14 -2.76 14.70
C SER A 535 -39.39 -1.28 14.45
N THR A 536 -39.61 -0.46 15.48
CA THR A 536 -39.80 1.01 15.34
C THR A 536 -38.96 1.82 16.32
N GLN A 537 -38.15 1.14 17.13
CA GLN A 537 -37.31 1.79 18.13
C GLN A 537 -36.21 0.82 18.54
N PHE A 538 -34.99 1.10 18.11
CA PHE A 538 -33.81 0.34 18.52
C PHE A 538 -33.52 0.49 20.02
N SER A 539 -32.90 -0.53 20.59
CA SER A 539 -32.34 -0.50 21.95
C SER A 539 -31.16 -1.47 22.01
N TRP A 540 -29.98 -0.99 22.39
CA TRP A 540 -28.76 -1.79 22.35
C TRP A 540 -28.54 -2.58 23.64
N CYS A 541 -28.44 -3.90 23.55
CA CYS A 541 -28.08 -4.78 24.65
C CYS A 541 -26.65 -5.29 24.42
N LYS A 542 -25.71 -4.86 25.26
CA LYS A 542 -24.32 -5.32 25.16
C LYS A 542 -24.24 -6.83 25.36
N TYR A 543 -23.58 -7.52 24.44
CA TYR A 543 -23.21 -8.91 24.60
C TYR A 543 -21.82 -9.01 25.25
N VAL A 544 -21.71 -9.78 26.33
CA VAL A 544 -20.44 -10.06 27.02
C VAL A 544 -20.32 -11.56 27.18
N SER A 545 -19.28 -12.15 26.61
CA SER A 545 -19.01 -13.58 26.71
C SER A 545 -18.51 -13.95 28.12
N ASP A 546 -18.96 -15.10 28.62
CA ASP A 546 -18.44 -15.70 29.85
C ASP A 546 -16.95 -16.13 29.73
N LEU A 547 -16.49 -16.40 28.50
CA LEU A 547 -15.17 -16.94 28.19
C LEU A 547 -14.17 -15.86 27.78
N PHE A 548 -14.59 -14.91 26.96
CA PHE A 548 -13.72 -13.89 26.34
C PHE A 548 -14.12 -12.44 26.63
N GLY A 549 -15.14 -12.22 27.46
CA GLY A 549 -15.55 -10.88 27.87
C GLY A 549 -16.10 -10.05 26.70
N ASP A 550 -15.58 -8.84 26.54
CA ASP A 550 -16.04 -7.88 25.52
C ASP A 550 -15.57 -8.25 24.09
N ALA A 551 -14.52 -9.06 23.96
CA ALA A 551 -13.98 -9.48 22.67
C ALA A 551 -14.86 -10.57 22.04
N TRP A 552 -15.88 -10.14 21.30
CA TRP A 552 -16.84 -11.02 20.65
C TRP A 552 -16.13 -12.07 19.78
N GLY A 553 -16.48 -13.33 20.02
CA GLY A 553 -15.92 -14.47 19.31
C GLY A 553 -14.42 -14.71 19.55
N ASN A 554 -13.83 -14.07 20.56
CA ASN A 554 -12.38 -14.02 20.78
C ASN A 554 -11.61 -13.53 19.53
N ILE A 555 -12.20 -12.62 18.77
CA ILE A 555 -11.59 -12.06 17.56
C ILE A 555 -10.59 -10.98 17.95
N HIS A 556 -9.36 -11.14 17.49
CA HIS A 556 -8.28 -10.14 17.60
C HIS A 556 -7.65 -9.98 16.22
N VAL A 557 -7.71 -8.78 15.66
CA VAL A 557 -7.08 -8.50 14.37
C VAL A 557 -5.56 -8.38 14.50
N SER A 558 -4.85 -8.66 13.40
CA SER A 558 -3.40 -8.49 13.35
C SER A 558 -2.95 -7.05 13.58
N ASN A 559 -1.74 -6.91 14.12
CA ASN A 559 -1.13 -5.64 14.44
C ASN A 559 0.40 -5.74 14.38
N ALA A 560 1.09 -4.61 14.35
CA ALA A 560 2.54 -4.53 14.24
C ALA A 560 3.26 -4.73 15.58
N LEU A 561 2.70 -4.24 16.68
CA LEU A 561 3.39 -4.15 17.99
C LEU A 561 2.67 -4.80 19.17
N GLY A 562 1.53 -5.45 18.97
CA GLY A 562 0.76 -6.15 20.01
C GLY A 562 -0.12 -5.24 20.87
N ILE A 563 -0.35 -3.98 20.48
CA ILE A 563 -0.99 -2.96 21.34
C ILE A 563 -2.22 -2.33 20.70
N ASN A 564 -2.13 -1.92 19.43
CA ASN A 564 -3.27 -1.35 18.71
C ASN A 564 -3.55 -2.23 17.51
N GLY A 565 -4.81 -2.60 17.25
CA GLY A 565 -5.21 -3.30 16.03
C GLY A 565 -6.06 -2.45 15.09
N TYR A 566 -6.76 -1.42 15.59
CA TYR A 566 -7.69 -0.60 14.81
C TYR A 566 -8.65 -1.47 13.98
N SER A 567 -9.34 -2.40 14.64
CA SER A 567 -10.27 -3.30 13.97
C SER A 567 -11.38 -2.49 13.32
N THR A 568 -11.69 -2.82 12.06
CA THR A 568 -12.84 -2.27 11.34
C THR A 568 -13.67 -3.43 10.81
N PRO A 569 -14.87 -3.69 11.34
CA PRO A 569 -15.70 -4.80 10.91
C PRO A 569 -16.23 -4.57 9.48
N SER A 570 -16.27 -5.64 8.69
CA SER A 570 -16.75 -5.63 7.30
C SER A 570 -17.52 -6.91 7.00
N LEU A 571 -18.39 -7.32 7.93
CA LEU A 571 -19.19 -8.53 7.83
C LEU A 571 -20.10 -8.47 6.59
N VAL A 572 -20.25 -9.59 5.88
CA VAL A 572 -21.01 -9.61 4.63
C VAL A 572 -21.84 -10.88 4.52
N LYS A 573 -23.07 -10.76 4.04
CA LYS A 573 -24.02 -11.86 3.95
C LYS A 573 -24.15 -12.38 2.52
N ASP A 574 -24.06 -13.69 2.36
CA ASP A 574 -24.28 -14.36 1.08
C ASP A 574 -25.26 -15.55 1.25
N SER A 575 -25.25 -16.48 0.28
CA SER A 575 -26.07 -17.69 0.32
C SER A 575 -25.65 -18.73 1.37
N LEU A 576 -24.40 -18.67 1.85
CA LEU A 576 -23.83 -19.56 2.85
C LEU A 576 -24.05 -19.05 4.28
N GLY A 577 -24.05 -17.73 4.47
CA GLY A 577 -24.29 -17.11 5.77
C GLY A 577 -23.66 -15.72 5.86
N ILE A 578 -23.38 -15.28 7.09
CA ILE A 578 -22.62 -14.05 7.33
C ILE A 578 -21.14 -14.42 7.46
N HIS A 579 -20.31 -13.88 6.59
CA HIS A 579 -18.86 -13.96 6.66
C HIS A 579 -18.33 -12.93 7.65
N ILE A 580 -17.44 -13.34 8.55
CA ILE A 580 -16.79 -12.46 9.51
C ILE A 580 -15.46 -11.99 8.94
N ILE A 581 -15.41 -10.70 8.61
CA ILE A 581 -14.24 -10.02 8.05
C ILE A 581 -13.94 -8.77 8.87
N ALA A 582 -12.67 -8.47 9.05
CA ALA A 582 -12.23 -7.20 9.63
C ALA A 582 -10.94 -6.68 8.98
N SER A 583 -10.84 -5.37 8.84
CA SER A 583 -9.60 -4.66 8.49
C SER A 583 -8.83 -4.20 9.73
N ASN A 584 -7.56 -3.79 9.58
CA ASN A 584 -6.70 -3.46 10.71
C ASN A 584 -5.57 -2.45 10.40
N GLU A 585 -4.74 -2.19 11.41
CA GLU A 585 -3.66 -1.19 11.36
C GLU A 585 -2.55 -1.48 10.36
N ILE A 586 -2.29 -2.76 10.06
CA ILE A 586 -1.24 -3.15 9.11
C ILE A 586 -1.75 -3.16 7.66
N GLY A 587 -2.99 -2.71 7.43
CA GLY A 587 -3.60 -2.59 6.11
C GLY A 587 -4.19 -3.90 5.58
N SER A 588 -4.22 -4.97 6.38
CA SER A 588 -4.72 -6.26 5.92
C SER A 588 -6.24 -6.39 6.10
N VAL A 589 -6.85 -7.25 5.28
CA VAL A 589 -8.27 -7.62 5.36
C VAL A 589 -8.33 -9.09 5.76
N GLU A 590 -8.85 -9.36 6.96
CA GLU A 590 -8.76 -10.65 7.63
C GLU A 590 -10.10 -11.38 7.66
N TYR A 591 -10.09 -12.68 7.39
CA TYR A 591 -11.28 -13.54 7.41
C TYR A 591 -11.23 -14.52 8.58
N PHE A 592 -12.32 -14.58 9.34
CA PHE A 592 -12.45 -15.39 10.56
C PHE A 592 -13.44 -16.57 10.44
N GLY A 593 -14.08 -16.71 9.28
CA GLY A 593 -15.04 -17.79 9.00
C GLY A 593 -16.51 -17.32 8.92
N LEU A 594 -17.41 -18.30 8.82
CA LEU A 594 -18.87 -18.07 8.81
C LEU A 594 -19.41 -17.95 10.23
N LEU A 595 -20.29 -16.96 10.44
CA LEU A 595 -21.04 -16.75 11.67
C LEU A 595 -21.78 -18.03 12.10
N GLN A 596 -21.65 -18.37 13.38
CA GLN A 596 -22.33 -19.47 14.03
C GLN A 596 -23.52 -18.95 14.86
N GLU A 597 -24.57 -19.77 14.99
CA GLU A 597 -25.74 -19.44 15.83
C GLU A 597 -25.38 -19.26 17.31
N ASP A 598 -24.32 -19.94 17.77
CA ASP A 598 -23.81 -19.80 19.14
C ASP A 598 -22.89 -18.59 19.24
N LEU A 599 -23.35 -17.53 19.93
CA LEU A 599 -22.56 -16.32 20.14
C LEU A 599 -21.32 -16.53 21.03
N GLU A 600 -21.24 -17.66 21.75
CA GLU A 600 -20.05 -18.10 22.50
C GLU A 600 -19.08 -18.92 21.63
N PHE A 601 -19.27 -18.95 20.31
CA PHE A 601 -18.33 -19.59 19.40
C PHE A 601 -17.03 -18.79 19.29
N GLU A 602 -15.89 -19.47 19.48
CA GLU A 602 -14.56 -18.90 19.28
C GLU A 602 -14.15 -19.00 17.81
N TYR A 603 -13.86 -17.87 17.19
CA TYR A 603 -13.34 -17.80 15.83
C TYR A 603 -11.81 -17.77 15.82
N THR A 604 -11.24 -18.30 14.75
CA THR A 604 -9.79 -18.26 14.51
C THR A 604 -9.55 -17.66 13.14
N LEU A 605 -8.49 -16.87 13.00
CA LEU A 605 -8.08 -16.30 11.72
C LEU A 605 -7.86 -17.42 10.69
N GLU A 606 -8.68 -17.43 9.64
CA GLU A 606 -8.55 -18.39 8.52
C GLU A 606 -7.65 -17.84 7.43
N THR A 607 -7.69 -16.52 7.17
CA THR A 607 -6.87 -15.87 6.14
C THR A 607 -6.53 -14.43 6.57
N ILE A 608 -5.24 -14.09 6.55
CA ILE A 608 -4.73 -12.77 6.94
C ILE A 608 -4.94 -11.69 5.86
N ASN A 609 -5.15 -12.09 4.60
CA ASN A 609 -5.32 -11.16 3.51
C ASN A 609 -6.28 -11.71 2.45
N VAL A 610 -7.56 -11.30 2.53
CA VAL A 610 -8.62 -11.64 1.58
C VAL A 610 -8.31 -11.11 0.17
N LEU A 611 -7.62 -9.97 0.06
CA LEU A 611 -7.35 -9.30 -1.23
C LEU A 611 -5.98 -9.67 -1.84
N ASN A 612 -5.28 -10.69 -1.32
CA ASN A 612 -3.93 -11.16 -1.69
C ASN A 612 -2.78 -10.14 -1.55
N HIS A 613 -2.97 -8.87 -1.91
CA HIS A 613 -1.97 -7.81 -1.77
C HIS A 613 -2.63 -6.45 -1.55
N ILE A 614 -2.33 -5.83 -0.41
CA ILE A 614 -2.71 -4.46 -0.09
C ILE A 614 -1.45 -3.79 0.45
N SER A 615 -1.00 -2.71 -0.19
CA SER A 615 0.04 -1.82 0.35
C SER A 615 -0.61 -0.67 1.12
N GLY A 616 0.06 -0.16 2.16
CA GLY A 616 -0.47 0.90 3.01
C GLY A 616 -0.89 0.41 4.39
N TYR A 617 -1.13 1.34 5.30
CA TYR A 617 -1.53 1.08 6.69
C TYR A 617 -2.95 1.56 6.95
N ARG A 618 -3.52 1.07 8.06
CA ARG A 618 -4.88 1.34 8.54
C ARG A 618 -5.93 1.29 7.43
N SER A 619 -6.40 0.09 7.15
CA SER A 619 -7.45 -0.12 6.16
C SER A 619 -8.84 -0.11 6.78
N ALA A 620 -9.82 0.27 5.97
CA ALA A 620 -11.24 0.01 6.19
C ALA A 620 -11.83 -0.45 4.86
N CYS A 621 -12.57 -1.56 4.87
CA CYS A 621 -13.18 -2.08 3.67
C CYS A 621 -14.70 -2.25 3.81
N THR A 622 -15.37 -2.31 2.66
CA THR A 622 -16.78 -2.62 2.53
C THR A 622 -16.96 -3.59 1.37
N PHE A 623 -17.95 -4.47 1.47
CA PHE A 623 -18.26 -5.48 0.47
C PHE A 623 -19.72 -5.34 0.02
N GLY A 624 -19.96 -5.47 -1.28
CA GLY A 624 -21.30 -5.43 -1.87
C GLY A 624 -21.28 -5.97 -3.29
N ASP A 625 -22.35 -6.65 -3.71
CA ASP A 625 -22.55 -7.04 -5.11
C ASP A 625 -23.02 -5.80 -5.89
N LEU A 626 -22.07 -5.01 -6.37
CA LEU A 626 -22.30 -3.70 -6.99
C LEU A 626 -22.74 -3.84 -8.45
N ASN A 627 -22.36 -4.93 -9.10
CA ASN A 627 -22.65 -5.21 -10.52
C ASN A 627 -23.65 -6.36 -10.74
N SER A 628 -24.29 -6.87 -9.68
CA SER A 628 -25.29 -7.94 -9.72
C SER A 628 -24.82 -9.22 -10.42
N ASP A 629 -23.52 -9.55 -10.35
CA ASP A 629 -22.95 -10.77 -10.93
C ASP A 629 -22.97 -11.96 -9.95
N GLY A 630 -23.37 -11.72 -8.69
CA GLY A 630 -23.44 -12.70 -7.63
C GLY A 630 -22.16 -12.84 -6.82
N LYS A 631 -21.14 -12.02 -7.08
CA LYS A 631 -19.91 -11.89 -6.29
C LYS A 631 -19.86 -10.50 -5.69
N HIS A 632 -19.15 -10.36 -4.58
CA HIS A 632 -19.01 -9.06 -3.94
C HIS A 632 -17.79 -8.34 -4.51
N GLU A 633 -17.99 -7.09 -4.88
CA GLU A 633 -16.92 -6.11 -4.99
C GLU A 633 -16.45 -5.70 -3.60
N CYS A 634 -15.19 -5.32 -3.49
CA CYS A 634 -14.60 -4.76 -2.29
C CYS A 634 -14.04 -3.37 -2.59
N PHE A 635 -14.51 -2.37 -1.86
CA PHE A 635 -13.86 -1.07 -1.80
C PHE A 635 -13.10 -0.95 -0.49
N ILE A 636 -11.86 -0.47 -0.56
CA ILE A 636 -10.97 -0.33 0.59
C ILE A 636 -10.37 1.06 0.59
N GLY A 637 -10.51 1.76 1.71
CA GLY A 637 -9.79 2.98 2.01
C GLY A 637 -8.59 2.69 2.91
N ILE A 638 -7.57 3.53 2.82
CA ILE A 638 -6.32 3.40 3.58
C ILE A 638 -5.92 4.74 4.20
N GLN A 639 -4.91 4.72 5.08
CA GLN A 639 -4.40 5.91 5.78
C GLN A 639 -4.03 7.08 4.86
N ASN A 640 -3.59 6.82 3.62
CA ASN A 640 -3.25 7.83 2.62
C ASN A 640 -4.46 8.60 2.04
N GLY A 641 -5.67 8.38 2.57
CA GLY A 641 -6.84 9.21 2.24
C GLY A 641 -7.65 8.79 1.04
N GLY A 642 -7.07 8.01 0.13
CA GLY A 642 -7.82 7.53 -1.03
C GLY A 642 -8.27 6.08 -0.95
N MET A 643 -8.95 5.67 -2.00
CA MET A 643 -9.62 4.37 -2.11
C MET A 643 -9.06 3.47 -3.20
N ARG A 644 -9.31 2.17 -3.08
CA ARG A 644 -9.04 1.14 -4.09
C ARG A 644 -10.26 0.26 -4.31
N CYS A 645 -10.35 -0.32 -5.50
CA CYS A 645 -11.47 -1.15 -5.93
C CYS A 645 -10.97 -2.54 -6.32
N TYR A 646 -11.70 -3.57 -5.87
CA TYR A 646 -11.46 -4.96 -6.22
C TYR A 646 -12.77 -5.63 -6.60
N PHE A 647 -12.76 -6.44 -7.66
CA PHE A 647 -13.91 -7.20 -8.11
C PHE A 647 -13.76 -8.67 -7.69
N GLY A 648 -14.87 -9.28 -7.28
CA GLY A 648 -14.90 -10.71 -6.99
C GLY A 648 -14.64 -11.53 -8.25
N SER A 649 -13.78 -12.56 -8.16
CA SER A 649 -13.33 -13.35 -9.31
C SER A 649 -13.34 -14.85 -9.01
N ASP A 650 -13.69 -15.69 -9.97
CA ASP A 650 -13.61 -17.16 -9.81
C ASP A 650 -12.15 -17.67 -9.77
N SER A 651 -11.19 -16.77 -10.02
CA SER A 651 -9.76 -17.00 -9.99
C SER A 651 -9.26 -16.92 -8.54
N VAL A 652 -9.00 -18.05 -7.89
CA VAL A 652 -8.11 -18.02 -6.71
C VAL A 652 -6.69 -17.93 -7.23
N THR A 653 -6.17 -16.72 -7.43
CA THR A 653 -4.75 -16.47 -7.73
C THR A 653 -3.91 -16.79 -6.50
N ILE A 654 -3.65 -18.08 -6.27
CA ILE A 654 -2.56 -18.50 -5.39
C ILE A 654 -1.28 -18.28 -6.19
N ASN A 655 -0.64 -17.11 -6.02
CA ASN A 655 0.73 -16.88 -6.47
C ASN A 655 1.67 -17.78 -5.65
N VAL A 656 1.78 -19.04 -6.05
CA VAL A 656 2.97 -19.84 -5.75
C VAL A 656 4.05 -19.29 -6.68
N PRO A 657 5.18 -18.77 -6.17
CA PRO A 657 6.26 -18.33 -7.04
C PRO A 657 6.66 -19.53 -7.91
N GLU A 658 6.36 -19.43 -9.19
CA GLU A 658 6.80 -20.41 -10.16
C GLU A 658 8.31 -20.27 -10.23
N ILE A 659 9.05 -21.19 -9.61
CA ILE A 659 10.47 -21.33 -9.89
C ILE A 659 10.54 -21.76 -11.35
N ILE A 660 10.78 -20.81 -12.24
CA ILE A 660 11.11 -21.05 -13.64
C ILE A 660 12.48 -21.73 -13.66
N GLU A 661 12.53 -23.04 -13.39
CA GLU A 661 13.67 -23.84 -13.79
C GLU A 661 13.58 -24.06 -15.30
N ASN A 662 14.40 -23.27 -16.01
CA ASN A 662 14.75 -23.40 -17.41
C ASN A 662 15.30 -24.80 -17.73
N GLN A 663 14.42 -25.80 -17.85
CA GLN A 663 14.51 -26.98 -18.71
C GLN A 663 13.24 -27.82 -18.53
N ALA A 664 12.26 -27.66 -19.41
CA ALA A 664 11.08 -28.51 -19.45
C ALA A 664 11.50 -29.99 -19.58
N VAL A 665 11.27 -30.78 -18.53
CA VAL A 665 11.52 -32.22 -18.56
C VAL A 665 10.38 -32.90 -19.30
N ASP A 666 10.64 -33.31 -20.54
CA ASP A 666 9.71 -34.09 -21.37
C ASP A 666 9.74 -35.55 -20.87
N LEU A 667 8.87 -35.86 -19.91
CA LEU A 667 8.67 -37.20 -19.36
C LEU A 667 7.43 -37.83 -20.01
N VAL A 668 7.64 -38.70 -21.00
CA VAL A 668 6.55 -39.39 -21.69
C VAL A 668 6.27 -40.74 -21.02
N LEU A 669 5.06 -40.89 -20.47
CA LEU A 669 4.60 -42.12 -19.80
C LEU A 669 3.84 -43.04 -20.77
N PHE A 670 4.16 -44.33 -20.78
CA PHE A 670 3.45 -45.29 -21.62
C PHE A 670 3.49 -46.73 -21.07
N PRO A 671 2.47 -47.56 -21.36
CA PRO A 671 1.16 -47.14 -21.87
C PRO A 671 0.42 -46.30 -20.82
N ASN A 672 -0.29 -45.25 -21.24
CA ASN A 672 -1.11 -44.41 -20.37
C ASN A 672 -2.49 -44.20 -21.03
N PRO A 673 -3.57 -44.86 -20.57
CA PRO A 673 -3.63 -45.75 -19.40
C PRO A 673 -2.82 -47.05 -19.56
N GLY A 674 -2.38 -47.63 -18.45
CA GLY A 674 -1.64 -48.91 -18.41
C GLY A 674 -2.16 -49.88 -17.34
N THR A 675 -1.60 -51.09 -17.28
CA THR A 675 -2.11 -52.17 -16.40
C THR A 675 -1.03 -52.65 -15.43
N SER A 676 -0.08 -53.45 -15.92
CA SER A 676 0.90 -54.19 -15.12
C SER A 676 2.29 -53.55 -15.05
N THR A 677 2.57 -52.53 -15.87
CA THR A 677 3.86 -51.84 -15.89
C THR A 677 3.69 -50.39 -16.32
N LEU A 678 4.29 -49.48 -15.56
CA LEU A 678 4.50 -48.08 -15.94
C LEU A 678 5.90 -47.95 -16.55
N THR A 679 6.00 -47.48 -17.78
CA THR A 679 7.27 -47.19 -18.49
C THR A 679 7.34 -45.71 -18.80
N TRP A 680 8.55 -45.14 -18.84
CA TRP A 680 8.75 -43.74 -19.25
C TRP A 680 9.94 -43.57 -20.18
N LYS A 681 9.92 -42.45 -20.91
CA LYS A 681 11.07 -41.93 -21.66
C LYS A 681 11.28 -40.47 -21.27
N SER A 682 12.55 -40.09 -21.16
CA SER A 682 12.98 -38.70 -21.02
C SER A 682 14.19 -38.45 -21.90
N HIS A 683 14.35 -37.22 -22.37
CA HIS A 683 15.58 -36.77 -23.03
C HIS A 683 16.73 -36.56 -22.03
N ILE A 684 16.43 -36.49 -20.73
CA ILE A 684 17.43 -36.38 -19.66
C ILE A 684 17.90 -37.79 -19.27
N THR A 685 19.21 -38.03 -19.34
CA THR A 685 19.82 -39.29 -18.91
C THR A 685 20.04 -39.33 -17.40
N ASN A 686 19.92 -40.51 -16.78
CA ASN A 686 20.12 -40.75 -15.34
C ASN A 686 19.12 -39.98 -14.43
N ILE A 687 17.83 -40.02 -14.80
CA ILE A 687 16.75 -39.61 -13.90
C ILE A 687 16.23 -40.80 -13.10
N ASP A 688 15.86 -40.55 -11.86
CA ASP A 688 15.01 -41.44 -11.08
C ASP A 688 13.54 -41.02 -11.30
N VAL A 689 12.60 -41.95 -11.17
CA VAL A 689 11.16 -41.63 -11.20
C VAL A 689 10.51 -42.19 -9.96
N GLU A 690 9.86 -41.30 -9.21
CA GLU A 690 9.10 -41.59 -8.00
C GLU A 690 7.61 -41.55 -8.32
N VAL A 691 6.83 -42.45 -7.72
CA VAL A 691 5.40 -42.58 -7.99
C VAL A 691 4.62 -42.54 -6.70
N TYR A 692 3.55 -41.74 -6.69
CA TYR A 692 2.65 -41.56 -5.57
C TYR A 692 1.20 -41.81 -5.99
N ASN A 693 0.34 -42.21 -5.06
CA ASN A 693 -1.11 -42.20 -5.31
C ASN A 693 -1.68 -40.76 -5.11
N THR A 694 -2.95 -40.56 -5.42
CA THR A 694 -3.62 -39.25 -5.26
C THR A 694 -3.73 -38.73 -3.83
N THR A 695 -3.45 -39.55 -2.82
CA THR A 695 -3.41 -39.15 -1.41
C THR A 695 -1.98 -38.87 -0.91
N GLY A 696 -0.99 -38.83 -1.81
CA GLY A 696 0.42 -38.56 -1.48
C GLY A 696 1.21 -39.75 -0.90
N ILE A 697 0.68 -40.97 -0.94
CA ILE A 697 1.39 -42.18 -0.48
C ILE A 697 2.38 -42.62 -1.55
N PHE A 698 3.64 -42.78 -1.16
CA PHE A 698 4.71 -43.29 -2.02
C PHE A 698 4.48 -44.76 -2.40
N MET A 699 4.46 -45.04 -3.69
CA MET A 699 4.18 -46.35 -4.29
C MET A 699 5.45 -47.05 -4.76
N GLY A 700 6.48 -46.29 -5.15
CA GLY A 700 7.78 -46.83 -5.53
C GLY A 700 8.63 -45.87 -6.36
N GLN A 701 9.89 -46.25 -6.56
CA GLN A 701 10.86 -45.49 -7.35
C GLN A 701 11.66 -46.42 -8.25
N SER A 702 12.06 -45.95 -9.43
CA SER A 702 12.98 -46.68 -10.29
C SER A 702 13.77 -45.75 -11.22
N SER A 703 15.00 -46.14 -11.51
CA SER A 703 15.93 -45.49 -12.44
C SER A 703 16.00 -46.20 -13.81
N ASN A 704 15.28 -47.32 -13.96
CA ASN A 704 15.46 -48.28 -15.06
C ASN A 704 14.45 -48.08 -16.21
N GLY A 705 13.81 -46.91 -16.28
CA GLY A 705 12.82 -46.60 -17.32
C GLY A 705 11.47 -47.32 -17.17
N SER A 706 11.29 -48.13 -16.13
CA SER A 706 10.02 -48.82 -15.83
C SER A 706 9.87 -49.20 -14.35
N ILE A 707 8.62 -49.37 -13.91
CA ILE A 707 8.23 -49.89 -12.60
C ILE A 707 7.06 -50.87 -12.73
N SER A 708 7.14 -51.99 -12.01
CA SER A 708 6.06 -52.98 -11.95
C SER A 708 4.92 -52.45 -11.08
N THR A 709 3.71 -52.46 -11.59
CA THR A 709 2.53 -51.91 -10.92
C THR A 709 1.55 -52.97 -10.47
N LEU A 710 1.85 -54.27 -10.59
CA LEU A 710 0.93 -55.39 -10.32
C LEU A 710 0.22 -55.30 -8.96
N GLU A 711 0.91 -54.86 -7.91
CA GLU A 711 0.36 -54.77 -6.54
C GLU A 711 -0.40 -53.45 -6.26
N TRP A 712 -0.50 -52.55 -7.24
CA TRP A 712 -1.16 -51.25 -7.10
C TRP A 712 -2.65 -51.36 -7.42
N ALA A 713 -3.50 -50.59 -6.76
CA ALA A 713 -4.94 -50.53 -7.08
C ALA A 713 -5.18 -49.82 -8.43
N SER A 714 -6.34 -50.04 -9.05
CA SER A 714 -6.76 -49.21 -10.19
C SER A 714 -6.97 -47.77 -9.71
N GLY A 715 -6.57 -46.79 -10.52
CA GLY A 715 -6.62 -45.39 -10.12
C GLY A 715 -5.57 -44.50 -10.80
N ILE A 716 -5.53 -43.24 -10.37
CA ILE A 716 -4.59 -42.24 -10.87
C ILE A 716 -3.34 -42.24 -9.99
N TYR A 717 -2.18 -42.17 -10.63
CA TYR A 717 -0.88 -42.09 -9.99
C TYR A 717 -0.14 -40.84 -10.46
N ILE A 718 0.52 -40.17 -9.52
CA ILE A 718 1.37 -39.00 -9.74
C ILE A 718 2.79 -39.51 -9.92
N VAL A 719 3.42 -39.17 -11.04
CA VAL A 719 4.73 -39.66 -11.46
C VAL A 719 5.69 -38.48 -11.53
N ILE A 720 6.70 -38.49 -10.67
CA ILE A 720 7.62 -37.37 -10.47
C ILE A 720 9.01 -37.80 -10.93
N PRO A 721 9.59 -37.18 -11.98
CA PRO A 721 11.00 -37.36 -12.28
C PRO A 721 11.85 -36.65 -11.21
N THR A 722 12.85 -37.33 -10.67
CA THR A 722 13.78 -36.79 -9.67
C THR A 722 15.24 -36.99 -10.08
N LYS A 723 16.14 -36.15 -9.59
CA LYS A 723 17.60 -36.33 -9.72
C LYS A 723 18.26 -35.91 -8.42
N ARG A 724 18.97 -36.84 -7.78
CA ARG A 724 19.54 -36.66 -6.43
C ARG A 724 18.49 -36.30 -5.36
N GLY A 725 17.24 -36.76 -5.52
CA GLY A 725 16.15 -36.55 -4.56
C GLY A 725 15.36 -35.25 -4.74
N SER A 726 15.70 -34.42 -5.72
CA SER A 726 14.94 -33.22 -6.06
C SER A 726 14.05 -33.47 -7.30
N PRO A 727 12.78 -33.00 -7.32
CA PRO A 727 11.94 -33.02 -8.51
C PRO A 727 12.59 -32.29 -9.69
N LEU A 728 12.36 -32.80 -10.90
CA LEU A 728 12.86 -32.24 -12.16
C LEU A 728 11.67 -31.92 -13.07
N GLY A 729 11.06 -30.75 -12.89
CA GLY A 729 9.87 -30.33 -13.64
C GLY A 729 8.55 -30.88 -13.07
N PRO A 730 7.42 -30.59 -13.75
CA PRO A 730 6.10 -30.88 -13.24
C PRO A 730 5.82 -32.39 -13.17
N PRO A 731 4.96 -32.83 -12.23
CA PRO A 731 4.53 -34.22 -12.15
C PRO A 731 3.68 -34.61 -13.37
N ALA A 732 3.83 -35.85 -13.83
CA ALA A 732 3.00 -36.45 -14.87
C ALA A 732 1.94 -37.39 -14.25
N LEU A 733 0.78 -37.53 -14.89
CA LEU A 733 -0.29 -38.43 -14.43
C LEU A 733 -0.29 -39.74 -15.21
N TRP A 734 -0.37 -40.85 -14.49
CA TRP A 734 -0.53 -42.18 -15.07
C TRP A 734 -1.79 -42.88 -14.55
N ILE A 735 -2.58 -43.45 -15.45
CA ILE A 735 -3.83 -44.12 -15.11
C ILE A 735 -3.60 -45.64 -15.10
N LYS A 736 -3.78 -46.29 -13.95
CA LYS A 736 -3.82 -47.74 -13.83
C LYS A 736 -5.24 -48.26 -14.04
N LEU A 737 -5.41 -49.12 -15.04
CA LEU A 737 -6.63 -49.90 -15.25
C LEU A 737 -6.58 -51.22 -14.46
N GLU A 738 -7.75 -51.81 -14.22
CA GLU A 738 -7.84 -53.20 -13.76
C GLU A 738 -7.29 -54.15 -14.85
N ASP A 739 -6.57 -55.19 -14.42
CA ASP A 739 -5.98 -56.21 -15.31
C ASP A 739 -7.03 -57.03 -16.07
#